data_AF-A0A2S9YW92-F1
#
_entry.id   AF-A0A2S9YW92-F1
#
_cell.length_a   1.000
_cell.length_b   1.000
_cell.length_c   1.000
_cell.angle_alpha   90.00
_cell.angle_beta   90.00
_cell.angle_gamma   90.00
#
_symmetry.space_group_name_H-M   'P 1'
#
loop_
_entity.id
_entity.type
_entity.pdbx_description
1 polymer ?
#
loop_
_entity_poly.entity_id
_entity_poly.type
_entity_poly.pdbx_seq_one_letter_code
_entity_poly.pdbx_strand_id
1 'polypeptide(L)'
;MRSHGLTSSLLSTLGVALACSVAGCGDDTSRPEAGDEETGLTTIGMTAGTDDETSDDGSSDTNEDDTSGPMCTDEQIECGGDCCEGSQVCFNDACADDCGGVPACGAEQLCCGGDEVCYLGECVVPDGACQEFSCATKPDQSTCDPGYTCDGDLGLCVPSQADPNCKYEPPANQFAPRPEFTWGERKQVACMDDSECQTAEVCMGGFCTVTWPHLEPADAATNVQVSSIPVVADLDGDCVPEIVFNSYISGNITSQGVVRAINGDTGVQLWSMTDPTYQSNSTANPAVGDIDQDGLPEVVVQGAGKVLVAIDSDGSPLWVSDAFSGGHGSGSVAIANMDGIGAPEIVFGAAVYSNDGALLWEGNGGIGIDGQGPISCIADLDGDFRPELIGGNTAYKTSGTVQGGDFTGMTWWTAPIGDGRCGVADFDADGMPEVILVRGGQIYALDGQTGAIIDQINIPGSSDRGGAPNIADFNGDGQPDVATAGSTFYVVVEFDGLTFSELWRAATEDDSSRVTGSSVFDFDGDGRNEVIYGDEKFIRIYPGVEPDCELDPVGPNCDGIMDDTEVLFIDPNTSRTRTEYPVVADVDGDFKAELVFSNNNDVNWGIDAGIEVWGDALDNWVSTRPVWNQHSYHITNVGVDGSIPTQEESSWLFPMGAPFNSYRRNVQGASDFCAPNLVLFDLRPDFMACPTLVLTVDVVNLGCLGVGAGVQVSFYEENLGYLGTVLTKNQLPAGAKETVTLETMQMLESASVWAVVDDDGMGNGMLNECDEANESEKQLVCVPIG
;
A
#
# COMPACT_ATOMS: atom_id res chain seq x y z
N MET A 1 -51.78 -38.70 -4.17
CA MET A 1 -51.97 -39.73 -5.22
C MET A 1 -51.93 -39.03 -6.57
N ARG A 2 -50.87 -39.30 -7.35
CA ARG A 2 -50.67 -39.23 -8.82
C ARG A 2 -51.65 -38.37 -9.65
N SER A 3 -51.25 -37.55 -10.63
CA SER A 3 -50.00 -37.47 -11.42
C SER A 3 -50.00 -36.21 -12.31
N HIS A 4 -48.77 -35.82 -12.67
CA HIS A 4 -48.25 -34.72 -13.50
C HIS A 4 -48.89 -34.41 -14.86
N GLY A 5 -48.58 -33.20 -15.35
CA GLY A 5 -48.47 -32.85 -16.77
C GLY A 5 -48.21 -31.36 -17.02
N LEU A 6 -46.96 -31.01 -17.33
CA LEU A 6 -46.41 -29.69 -17.71
C LEU A 6 -47.07 -29.05 -18.95
N THR A 7 -47.14 -27.71 -19.04
CA THR A 7 -46.19 -26.81 -19.78
C THR A 7 -46.67 -25.34 -19.85
N SER A 8 -45.67 -24.47 -19.99
CA SER A 8 -45.61 -22.99 -19.96
C SER A 8 -46.55 -22.18 -20.87
N SER A 9 -47.02 -21.03 -20.37
CA SER A 9 -46.77 -19.65 -20.89
C SER A 9 -47.88 -18.65 -20.50
N LEU A 10 -47.48 -17.39 -20.20
CA LEU A 10 -48.07 -16.07 -20.56
C LEU A 10 -47.95 -14.99 -19.45
N LEU A 11 -47.26 -13.90 -19.82
CA LEU A 11 -47.39 -12.47 -19.47
C LEU A 11 -47.13 -12.03 -18.01
N SER A 12 -46.54 -10.86 -17.71
CA SER A 12 -46.57 -9.56 -18.40
C SER A 12 -45.40 -8.65 -18.00
N THR A 13 -44.82 -7.97 -18.99
CA THR A 13 -44.03 -6.74 -18.85
C THR A 13 -44.94 -5.51 -18.79
N LEU A 14 -44.55 -4.50 -18.01
CA LEU A 14 -45.05 -3.12 -18.11
C LEU A 14 -43.82 -2.22 -18.27
N GLY A 15 -43.76 -1.48 -19.37
CA GLY A 15 -42.72 -0.49 -19.63
C GLY A 15 -43.22 0.94 -19.38
N VAL A 16 -42.26 1.86 -19.23
CA VAL A 16 -42.40 3.26 -19.64
C VAL A 16 -41.10 3.68 -20.33
N ALA A 17 -41.24 4.20 -21.54
CA ALA A 17 -40.18 4.74 -22.38
C ALA A 17 -40.17 6.27 -22.31
N LEU A 18 -39.02 6.89 -22.62
CA LEU A 18 -39.01 8.12 -23.41
C LEU A 18 -37.77 8.15 -24.31
N ALA A 19 -37.97 8.62 -25.54
CA ALA A 19 -37.14 8.41 -26.71
C ALA A 19 -36.60 9.73 -27.29
N CYS A 20 -35.54 9.65 -28.10
CA CYS A 20 -35.27 10.39 -29.35
C CYS A 20 -33.94 9.82 -29.93
N SER A 21 -33.84 9.06 -31.04
CA SER A 21 -34.14 9.35 -32.46
C SER A 21 -33.19 10.43 -33.03
N VAL A 22 -32.43 10.33 -34.14
CA VAL A 22 -32.35 9.42 -35.30
C VAL A 22 -31.01 9.70 -36.04
N ALA A 23 -30.54 8.70 -36.81
CA ALA A 23 -29.81 8.78 -38.11
C ALA A 23 -28.30 9.00 -38.05
N GLY A 24 -27.47 8.27 -38.80
CA GLY A 24 -27.73 7.26 -39.81
C GLY A 24 -26.43 6.94 -40.56
N CYS A 25 -26.33 5.67 -40.96
CA CYS A 25 -25.21 4.96 -41.57
C CYS A 25 -24.63 5.56 -42.85
N GLY A 26 -23.39 5.18 -43.16
CA GLY A 26 -22.82 5.23 -44.50
C GLY A 26 -21.44 4.56 -44.57
N ASP A 27 -21.43 3.26 -44.88
CA ASP A 27 -20.26 2.40 -45.06
C ASP A 27 -19.38 2.76 -46.27
N ASP A 28 -18.15 2.25 -46.17
CA ASP A 28 -17.43 1.47 -47.18
C ASP A 28 -16.30 2.11 -48.04
N THR A 29 -15.11 1.56 -47.78
CA THR A 29 -14.11 1.01 -48.72
C THR A 29 -12.87 1.81 -49.12
N SER A 30 -11.75 1.10 -48.96
CA SER A 30 -10.52 1.04 -49.78
C SER A 30 -9.27 1.86 -49.37
N ARG A 31 -8.33 1.11 -48.78
CA ARG A 31 -6.85 1.22 -48.88
C ARG A 31 -6.39 1.11 -50.37
N PRO A 32 -5.13 1.36 -50.80
CA PRO A 32 -3.90 1.68 -50.04
C PRO A 32 -2.90 2.70 -50.70
N GLU A 33 -1.72 2.81 -50.05
CA GLU A 33 -0.35 3.04 -50.58
C GLU A 33 0.23 4.45 -50.85
N ALA A 34 1.22 4.77 -50.00
CA ALA A 34 2.58 5.33 -50.21
C ALA A 34 2.97 6.06 -51.51
N GLY A 35 3.73 7.15 -51.36
CA GLY A 35 4.54 7.73 -52.44
C GLY A 35 5.20 9.06 -52.07
N ASP A 36 6.53 9.03 -52.10
CA ASP A 36 7.50 10.08 -51.77
C ASP A 36 7.50 11.37 -52.64
N GLU A 37 8.21 12.34 -52.08
CA GLU A 37 9.16 13.28 -52.70
C GLU A 37 8.74 14.62 -53.32
N GLU A 38 9.41 15.63 -52.75
CA GLU A 38 9.89 16.94 -53.18
C GLU A 38 9.61 17.53 -54.57
N THR A 39 9.64 18.87 -54.51
CA THR A 39 10.12 19.91 -55.46
C THR A 39 8.97 20.85 -55.85
N GLY A 40 9.02 22.15 -55.57
CA GLY A 40 10.04 23.13 -55.97
C GLY A 40 9.38 24.19 -56.88
N LEU A 41 10.08 25.29 -57.14
CA LEU A 41 9.74 26.39 -58.08
C LEU A 41 8.70 27.41 -57.51
N THR A 42 8.88 28.73 -57.46
CA THR A 42 9.80 29.72 -58.10
C THR A 42 9.28 31.12 -57.67
N THR A 43 9.91 32.30 -57.79
CA THR A 43 10.83 32.89 -58.78
C THR A 43 11.19 34.32 -58.29
N ILE A 44 12.45 34.76 -58.52
CA ILE A 44 12.91 36.09 -59.03
C ILE A 44 12.53 37.36 -58.24
N GLY A 45 13.41 38.30 -57.85
CA GLY A 45 14.82 38.55 -58.17
C GLY A 45 15.09 40.05 -58.41
N MET A 46 16.31 40.50 -58.03
CA MET A 46 17.07 41.68 -58.51
C MET A 46 16.72 43.05 -57.88
N THR A 47 17.64 43.95 -57.51
CA THR A 47 19.05 44.29 -57.87
C THR A 47 19.63 45.18 -56.75
N ALA A 48 20.84 44.98 -56.20
CA ALA A 48 22.21 45.25 -56.69
C ALA A 48 22.71 46.71 -56.53
N GLY A 49 23.87 46.88 -55.87
CA GLY A 49 24.67 48.12 -55.82
C GLY A 49 25.85 48.04 -54.83
N THR A 50 27.03 47.72 -55.35
CA THR A 50 28.35 47.42 -54.74
C THR A 50 29.21 48.66 -54.41
N ASP A 51 30.08 48.52 -53.39
CA ASP A 51 31.53 48.85 -53.23
C ASP A 51 32.10 50.17 -53.85
N ASP A 52 33.12 50.89 -53.32
CA ASP A 52 34.36 50.44 -52.68
C ASP A 52 35.21 51.61 -52.09
N GLU A 53 36.17 51.26 -51.22
CA GLU A 53 37.51 51.85 -50.93
C GLU A 53 37.81 53.21 -50.19
N THR A 54 38.43 53.03 -49.00
CA THR A 54 39.77 53.51 -48.53
C THR A 54 40.04 54.80 -47.72
N SER A 55 40.53 54.54 -46.48
CA SER A 55 41.74 55.02 -45.76
C SER A 55 41.84 56.36 -45.02
N ASP A 56 42.36 56.21 -43.79
CA ASP A 56 43.32 57.01 -42.99
C ASP A 56 42.84 57.96 -41.86
N ASP A 57 43.08 57.45 -40.64
CA ASP A 57 43.95 57.99 -39.58
C ASP A 57 43.41 59.01 -38.56
N GLY A 58 43.60 58.72 -37.26
CA GLY A 58 43.38 59.68 -36.17
C GLY A 58 42.96 59.12 -34.80
N SER A 59 43.95 58.72 -33.99
CA SER A 59 43.86 58.46 -32.55
C SER A 59 43.45 59.70 -31.73
N SER A 60 42.61 59.56 -30.70
CA SER A 60 42.94 59.87 -29.30
C SER A 60 41.74 59.73 -28.36
N ASP A 61 42.03 59.22 -27.16
CA ASP A 61 41.16 58.92 -26.03
C ASP A 61 40.33 60.11 -25.51
N THR A 62 39.11 59.84 -25.06
CA THR A 62 38.65 60.27 -23.72
C THR A 62 37.60 59.30 -23.20
N ASN A 63 37.86 58.77 -22.01
CA ASN A 63 36.89 58.11 -21.13
C ASN A 63 35.59 58.91 -21.02
N GLU A 64 34.46 58.24 -21.17
CA GLU A 64 33.27 58.48 -20.37
C GLU A 64 32.64 57.12 -20.07
N ASP A 65 32.64 56.83 -18.77
CA ASP A 65 31.95 55.75 -18.09
C ASP A 65 30.46 56.07 -18.21
N ASP A 66 29.75 55.40 -19.12
CA ASP A 66 28.32 55.59 -19.33
C ASP A 66 27.61 54.33 -18.79
N THR A 67 27.53 54.25 -17.47
CA THR A 67 26.50 53.45 -16.79
C THR A 67 25.20 54.25 -16.79
N SER A 68 24.60 54.43 -17.98
CA SER A 68 23.21 54.84 -18.07
C SER A 68 22.35 53.57 -18.14
N GLY A 69 21.77 53.22 -17.00
CA GLY A 69 20.49 52.51 -17.00
C GLY A 69 19.45 53.30 -17.79
N PRO A 70 18.35 52.66 -18.21
CA PRO A 70 17.33 53.32 -19.01
C PRO A 70 16.76 54.51 -18.24
N MET A 71 16.83 55.73 -18.79
CA MET A 71 16.09 56.86 -18.22
C MET A 71 14.59 56.67 -18.46
N CYS A 72 13.93 55.96 -17.54
CA CYS A 72 12.48 55.81 -17.50
C CYS A 72 11.79 57.16 -17.28
N THR A 73 10.59 57.33 -17.83
CA THR A 73 9.81 58.56 -17.65
C THR A 73 9.27 58.66 -16.22
N ASP A 74 8.89 59.86 -15.75
CA ASP A 74 8.36 60.09 -14.38
C ASP A 74 7.11 59.23 -14.03
N GLU A 75 6.49 58.56 -15.02
CA GLU A 75 5.33 57.67 -14.89
C GLU A 75 5.66 56.17 -15.01
N GLN A 76 6.93 55.82 -15.26
CA GLN A 76 7.40 54.44 -15.45
C GLN A 76 8.35 54.02 -14.31
N ILE A 77 8.26 52.75 -13.91
CA ILE A 77 9.12 52.18 -12.87
C ILE A 77 10.35 51.55 -13.56
N GLU A 78 11.55 51.94 -13.14
CA GLU A 78 12.79 51.32 -13.61
C GLU A 78 12.91 49.92 -13.00
N CYS A 79 13.08 48.90 -13.85
CA CYS A 79 13.19 47.50 -13.45
C CYS A 79 14.24 46.79 -14.29
N GLY A 80 15.36 46.41 -13.67
CA GLY A 80 16.52 45.94 -14.41
C GLY A 80 16.96 46.91 -15.52
N GLY A 81 16.91 46.44 -16.76
CA GLY A 81 17.23 47.19 -17.98
C GLY A 81 16.03 47.75 -18.75
N ASP A 82 14.82 47.68 -18.19
CA ASP A 82 13.57 48.11 -18.83
C ASP A 82 12.76 49.11 -17.98
N CYS A 83 11.77 49.75 -18.59
CA CYS A 83 10.87 50.71 -17.96
C CYS A 83 9.43 50.20 -17.96
N CYS A 84 8.93 49.82 -16.79
CA CYS A 84 7.59 49.26 -16.62
C CYS A 84 6.52 50.33 -16.80
N GLU A 85 5.47 50.01 -17.56
CA GLU A 85 4.35 50.92 -17.80
C GLU A 85 3.47 51.03 -16.55
N GLY A 86 2.69 52.12 -16.43
CA GLY A 86 2.20 52.61 -15.13
C GLY A 86 1.30 51.69 -14.28
N SER A 87 0.81 50.55 -14.79
CA SER A 87 0.11 49.53 -14.00
C SER A 87 0.97 48.30 -13.68
N GLN A 88 2.26 48.34 -13.98
CA GLN A 88 3.21 47.26 -13.75
C GLN A 88 4.10 47.59 -12.55
N VAL A 89 4.42 46.57 -11.76
CA VAL A 89 5.45 46.59 -10.72
C VAL A 89 6.74 45.98 -11.25
N CYS A 90 7.86 46.43 -10.68
CA CYS A 90 9.13 45.77 -10.91
C CYS A 90 9.21 44.51 -10.04
N PHE A 91 9.25 43.34 -10.67
CA PHE A 91 9.39 42.05 -9.99
C PHE A 91 10.44 41.22 -10.75
N ASN A 92 11.50 40.79 -10.07
CA ASN A 92 12.63 40.04 -10.65
C ASN A 92 13.30 40.70 -11.88
N ASP A 93 13.54 42.02 -11.83
CA ASP A 93 14.12 42.78 -12.96
C ASP A 93 13.32 42.69 -14.28
N ALA A 94 12.05 42.26 -14.19
CA ALA A 94 11.07 42.24 -15.26
C ALA A 94 9.81 43.03 -14.86
N CYS A 95 9.15 43.60 -15.86
CA CYS A 95 7.89 44.30 -15.65
C CYS A 95 6.74 43.30 -15.57
N ALA A 96 6.11 43.20 -14.41
CA ALA A 96 4.93 42.38 -14.16
C ALA A 96 3.73 43.26 -13.84
N ASP A 97 2.52 42.84 -14.18
CA ASP A 97 1.32 43.61 -13.82
C ASP A 97 1.15 43.71 -12.29
N ASP A 98 0.76 44.88 -11.79
CA ASP A 98 0.47 45.10 -10.36
C ASP A 98 -0.85 44.41 -9.98
N CYS A 99 -0.76 43.16 -9.54
CA CYS A 99 -1.93 42.39 -9.11
C CYS A 99 -2.41 42.75 -7.69
N GLY A 100 -1.97 43.89 -7.12
CA GLY A 100 -2.51 44.41 -5.86
C GLY A 100 -2.02 43.68 -4.60
N GLY A 101 -0.84 43.04 -4.67
CA GLY A 101 -0.17 42.42 -3.53
C GLY A 101 -0.01 40.90 -3.58
N VAL A 102 -0.50 40.26 -4.64
CA VAL A 102 -0.17 38.87 -5.01
C VAL A 102 0.75 38.85 -6.23
N PRO A 103 1.68 37.89 -6.37
CA PRO A 103 2.49 37.74 -7.58
C PRO A 103 1.61 37.51 -8.81
N ALA A 104 2.08 37.96 -9.97
CA ALA A 104 1.43 37.66 -11.23
C ALA A 104 1.61 36.18 -11.60
N CYS A 105 0.62 35.59 -12.26
CA CYS A 105 0.53 34.14 -12.43
C CYS A 105 1.20 33.66 -13.72
N GLY A 106 1.96 32.57 -13.58
CA GLY A 106 2.59 31.86 -14.70
C GLY A 106 3.70 32.65 -15.40
N ALA A 107 4.29 32.03 -16.42
CA ALA A 107 5.36 32.63 -17.21
C ALA A 107 4.92 33.92 -17.95
N GLU A 108 3.63 34.05 -18.26
CA GLU A 108 3.07 35.25 -18.90
C GLU A 108 2.79 36.40 -17.90
N GLN A 109 3.01 36.18 -16.60
CA GLN A 109 2.85 37.16 -15.53
C GLN A 109 1.47 37.85 -15.60
N LEU A 110 0.41 37.04 -15.68
CA LEU A 110 -0.97 37.50 -15.79
C LEU A 110 -1.60 37.67 -14.40
N CYS A 111 -2.29 38.79 -14.17
CA CYS A 111 -3.13 38.92 -12.97
C CYS A 111 -4.42 38.11 -13.11
N CYS A 112 -4.61 37.14 -12.22
CA CYS A 112 -5.86 36.37 -12.15
C CYS A 112 -7.06 37.28 -11.83
N GLY A 113 -8.18 37.02 -12.50
CA GLY A 113 -9.35 37.90 -12.46
C GLY A 113 -10.46 37.39 -11.56
N GLY A 114 -11.20 38.31 -10.93
CA GLY A 114 -12.45 37.97 -10.23
C GLY A 114 -12.23 37.07 -9.01
N ASP A 115 -12.73 35.83 -9.10
CA ASP A 115 -12.65 34.80 -8.05
C ASP A 115 -11.54 33.76 -8.33
N GLU A 116 -10.71 33.99 -9.35
CA GLU A 116 -9.58 33.12 -9.71
C GLU A 116 -8.39 33.34 -8.76
N VAL A 117 -7.66 32.25 -8.51
CA VAL A 117 -6.38 32.26 -7.79
C VAL A 117 -5.28 31.72 -8.72
N CYS A 118 -4.06 32.19 -8.52
CA CYS A 118 -2.92 31.60 -9.22
C CYS A 118 -2.58 30.25 -8.57
N TYR A 119 -2.59 29.19 -9.37
CA TYR A 119 -2.23 27.85 -8.93
C TYR A 119 -1.45 27.16 -10.06
N LEU A 120 -0.22 26.73 -9.76
CA LEU A 120 0.68 26.05 -10.70
C LEU A 120 0.87 26.80 -12.03
N GLY A 121 0.98 28.13 -11.95
CA GLY A 121 1.17 28.98 -13.11
C GLY A 121 -0.09 29.26 -13.94
N GLU A 122 -1.26 28.77 -13.52
CA GLU A 122 -2.55 29.03 -14.16
C GLU A 122 -3.53 29.76 -13.23
N CYS A 123 -4.37 30.62 -13.82
CA CYS A 123 -5.49 31.23 -13.09
C CYS A 123 -6.64 30.24 -13.05
N VAL A 124 -6.91 29.68 -11.87
CA VAL A 124 -7.95 28.67 -11.66
C VAL A 124 -9.06 29.21 -10.76
N VAL A 125 -10.28 28.70 -10.94
CA VAL A 125 -11.40 28.99 -10.05
C VAL A 125 -11.48 27.88 -8.99
N PRO A 126 -11.29 28.19 -7.69
CA PRO A 126 -11.44 27.21 -6.63
C PRO A 126 -12.90 26.80 -6.41
N ASP A 127 -13.10 25.56 -5.96
CA ASP A 127 -14.42 25.01 -5.60
C ASP A 127 -14.70 25.10 -4.09
N GLY A 128 -14.37 26.25 -3.51
CA GLY A 128 -14.57 26.51 -2.09
C GLY A 128 -13.40 26.09 -1.21
N ALA A 129 -13.64 26.05 0.09
CA ALA A 129 -12.63 25.79 1.10
C ALA A 129 -12.49 24.29 1.40
N CYS A 130 -11.27 23.85 1.72
CA CYS A 130 -11.00 22.50 2.20
C CYS A 130 -10.41 22.54 3.62
N GLN A 131 -10.57 21.43 4.36
CA GLN A 131 -10.05 21.29 5.73
C GLN A 131 -9.25 20.01 5.97
N GLU A 132 -9.43 18.98 5.14
CA GLU A 132 -8.84 17.65 5.31
C GLU A 132 -8.12 17.27 4.02
N PHE A 133 -6.91 16.73 4.16
CA PHE A 133 -6.10 16.23 3.06
C PHE A 133 -6.38 14.75 2.87
N SER A 134 -6.44 14.29 1.62
CA SER A 134 -6.38 12.86 1.36
C SER A 134 -4.99 12.34 1.73
N CYS A 135 -4.92 11.08 2.12
CA CYS A 135 -3.67 10.36 2.39
C CYS A 135 -3.93 8.86 2.22
N ALA A 136 -2.90 8.01 2.40
CA ALA A 136 -3.00 6.56 2.20
C ALA A 136 -4.19 5.94 2.96
N THR A 137 -4.36 6.31 4.24
CA THR A 137 -5.38 5.73 5.15
C THR A 137 -6.71 6.47 5.10
N LYS A 138 -6.76 7.66 4.48
CA LYS A 138 -7.94 8.53 4.40
C LYS A 138 -8.17 9.05 2.98
N PRO A 139 -8.30 8.18 1.96
CA PRO A 139 -8.43 8.60 0.56
C PRO A 139 -9.70 9.43 0.30
N ASP A 140 -10.77 9.19 1.09
CA ASP A 140 -12.09 9.80 0.89
C ASP A 140 -12.41 10.97 1.84
N GLN A 141 -11.43 11.45 2.63
CA GLN A 141 -11.65 12.59 3.55
C GLN A 141 -11.49 13.96 2.87
N SER A 142 -11.08 14.00 1.59
CA SER A 142 -11.09 15.25 0.84
C SER A 142 -12.51 15.81 0.76
N THR A 143 -12.71 17.04 1.25
CA THR A 143 -14.00 17.75 1.13
C THR A 143 -14.23 18.33 -0.27
N CYS A 144 -13.32 18.07 -1.22
CA CYS A 144 -13.36 18.61 -2.56
C CYS A 144 -14.15 17.72 -3.53
N ASP A 145 -14.88 18.33 -4.47
CA ASP A 145 -15.60 17.59 -5.50
C ASP A 145 -14.62 16.82 -6.41
N PRO A 146 -15.05 15.71 -7.05
CA PRO A 146 -14.19 14.95 -7.98
C PRO A 146 -13.55 15.84 -9.05
N GLY A 147 -12.23 15.68 -9.22
CA GLY A 147 -11.42 16.52 -10.10
C GLY A 147 -10.78 17.74 -9.41
N TYR A 148 -11.01 17.92 -8.11
CA TYR A 148 -10.34 18.91 -7.28
C TYR A 148 -9.48 18.25 -6.20
N THR A 149 -8.44 18.94 -5.77
CA THR A 149 -7.56 18.55 -4.66
C THR A 149 -7.46 19.71 -3.67
N CYS A 150 -7.17 19.40 -2.40
CA CYS A 150 -7.02 20.42 -1.37
C CYS A 150 -5.59 20.98 -1.41
N ASP A 151 -5.45 22.28 -1.71
CA ASP A 151 -4.17 22.97 -1.56
C ASP A 151 -4.02 23.49 -0.13
N GLY A 152 -2.99 23.03 0.57
CA GLY A 152 -2.79 23.32 1.99
C GLY A 152 -2.36 24.76 2.29
N ASP A 153 -1.72 25.44 1.34
CA ASP A 153 -1.30 26.83 1.50
C ASP A 153 -2.48 27.80 1.31
N LEU A 154 -3.36 27.47 0.37
CA LEU A 154 -4.55 28.25 0.04
C LEU A 154 -5.74 27.91 0.96
N GLY A 155 -5.81 26.67 1.47
CA GLY A 155 -6.98 26.15 2.17
C GLY A 155 -8.22 26.06 1.28
N LEU A 156 -8.01 25.82 -0.02
CA LEU A 156 -9.04 25.83 -1.06
C LEU A 156 -8.98 24.54 -1.89
N CYS A 157 -10.14 24.09 -2.35
CA CYS A 157 -10.25 23.06 -3.37
C CYS A 157 -9.87 23.65 -4.73
N VAL A 158 -8.75 23.22 -5.29
CA VAL A 158 -8.24 23.66 -6.59
C VAL A 158 -8.32 22.52 -7.61
N PRO A 159 -8.50 22.80 -8.93
CA PRO A 159 -8.54 21.74 -9.93
C PRO A 159 -7.28 20.88 -9.86
N SER A 160 -7.45 19.56 -9.72
CA SER A 160 -6.33 18.63 -9.72
C SER A 160 -5.72 18.57 -11.13
N GLN A 161 -4.40 18.68 -11.20
CA GLN A 161 -3.63 18.53 -12.43
C GLN A 161 -3.00 17.14 -12.57
N ALA A 162 -3.33 16.20 -11.68
CA ALA A 162 -2.88 14.82 -11.76
C ALA A 162 -3.29 14.16 -13.09
N ASP A 163 -2.35 13.50 -13.77
CA ASP A 163 -2.65 12.67 -14.93
C ASP A 163 -3.04 11.26 -14.47
N PRO A 164 -4.31 10.85 -14.61
CA PRO A 164 -4.75 9.50 -14.25
C PRO A 164 -4.13 8.40 -15.13
N ASN A 165 -3.36 8.76 -16.17
CA ASN A 165 -2.65 7.82 -17.05
C ASN A 165 -1.13 7.78 -16.79
N CYS A 166 -0.65 8.48 -15.76
CA CYS A 166 0.74 8.43 -15.34
C CYS A 166 1.07 7.03 -14.82
N LYS A 167 1.81 6.24 -15.61
CA LYS A 167 2.09 4.84 -15.30
C LYS A 167 3.58 4.53 -15.32
N TYR A 168 3.99 3.68 -14.39
CA TYR A 168 5.29 3.02 -14.37
C TYR A 168 5.08 1.51 -14.26
N GLU A 169 5.52 0.77 -15.28
CA GLU A 169 5.49 -0.68 -15.28
C GLU A 169 6.85 -1.21 -14.79
N PRO A 170 6.91 -1.88 -13.62
CA PRO A 170 8.13 -2.47 -13.12
C PRO A 170 8.78 -3.41 -14.14
N PRO A 171 10.11 -3.38 -14.29
CA PRO A 171 10.80 -4.34 -15.13
C PRO A 171 10.65 -5.76 -14.59
N ALA A 172 10.14 -6.67 -15.42
CA ALA A 172 10.00 -8.08 -15.05
C ALA A 172 11.34 -8.69 -14.55
N ASN A 173 11.25 -9.54 -13.54
CA ASN A 173 12.38 -10.22 -12.88
C ASN A 173 13.36 -9.29 -12.16
N GLN A 174 12.94 -8.08 -11.76
CA GLN A 174 13.70 -7.24 -10.84
C GLN A 174 13.04 -7.24 -9.48
N PHE A 175 13.65 -7.96 -8.54
CA PHE A 175 13.14 -8.10 -7.19
C PHE A 175 14.29 -7.83 -6.22
N ALA A 176 14.22 -6.73 -5.47
CA ALA A 176 15.32 -6.29 -4.60
C ALA A 176 14.85 -5.91 -3.18
N PRO A 177 14.28 -6.87 -2.42
CA PRO A 177 13.82 -6.60 -1.06
C PRO A 177 14.96 -6.06 -0.19
N ARG A 178 14.66 -5.05 0.62
CA ARG A 178 15.62 -4.42 1.52
C ARG A 178 14.97 -4.14 2.89
N PRO A 179 15.65 -4.45 4.00
CA PRO A 179 15.18 -4.09 5.32
C PRO A 179 15.10 -2.57 5.50
N GLU A 180 13.98 -2.10 6.04
CA GLU A 180 13.78 -0.70 6.44
C GLU A 180 14.11 -0.52 7.91
N PHE A 181 13.52 -1.35 8.77
CA PHE A 181 13.91 -1.47 10.15
C PHE A 181 13.60 -2.86 10.71
N THR A 182 14.15 -3.12 11.89
CA THR A 182 13.79 -4.31 12.68
C THR A 182 13.53 -3.92 14.11
N TRP A 183 12.61 -4.63 14.75
CA TRP A 183 12.27 -4.47 16.16
C TRP A 183 12.55 -5.78 16.89
N GLY A 184 13.18 -5.74 18.07
CA GLY A 184 13.35 -6.91 18.95
C GLY A 184 14.81 -7.16 19.34
N GLU A 185 15.27 -8.40 19.24
CA GLU A 185 16.64 -8.83 19.57
C GLU A 185 17.32 -9.43 18.33
N ARG A 186 18.48 -8.87 17.95
CA ARG A 186 19.36 -9.46 16.93
C ARG A 186 20.54 -10.18 17.55
N LYS A 187 20.81 -11.41 17.11
CA LYS A 187 21.97 -12.17 17.58
C LYS A 187 23.17 -11.91 16.70
N GLN A 188 24.32 -11.80 17.33
CA GLN A 188 25.58 -11.64 16.62
C GLN A 188 25.95 -12.92 15.85
N VAL A 189 25.81 -12.88 14.53
CA VAL A 189 26.21 -13.96 13.61
C VAL A 189 27.66 -13.77 13.20
N ALA A 190 28.47 -14.83 13.30
CA ALA A 190 29.87 -14.80 12.87
C ALA A 190 29.96 -15.01 11.37
N CYS A 191 30.82 -14.26 10.70
CA CYS A 191 31.00 -14.31 9.25
C CYS A 191 32.48 -14.19 8.85
N MET A 192 32.77 -14.70 7.66
CA MET A 192 34.04 -14.55 6.96
C MET A 192 33.94 -13.54 5.81
N ASP A 193 32.77 -13.44 5.19
CA ASP A 193 32.38 -12.49 4.16
C ASP A 193 30.85 -12.30 4.17
N ASP A 194 30.35 -11.37 3.35
CA ASP A 194 28.94 -10.94 3.35
C ASP A 194 27.97 -12.05 2.94
N SER A 195 28.43 -13.11 2.24
CA SER A 195 27.55 -14.21 1.80
C SER A 195 27.09 -15.13 2.93
N GLU A 196 27.67 -14.99 4.13
CA GLU A 196 27.27 -15.71 5.34
C GLU A 196 26.29 -14.91 6.21
N CYS A 197 25.93 -13.69 5.80
CA CYS A 197 25.04 -12.78 6.52
C CYS A 197 23.65 -12.71 5.86
N GLN A 198 22.67 -12.15 6.58
CA GLN A 198 21.38 -11.84 6.00
C GLN A 198 21.51 -10.76 4.91
N THR A 199 20.49 -10.66 4.07
CA THR A 199 20.42 -9.65 3.00
C THR A 199 20.65 -8.25 3.57
N ALA A 200 21.40 -7.45 2.81
CA ALA A 200 21.86 -6.11 3.16
C ALA A 200 22.84 -6.02 4.36
N GLU A 201 23.12 -7.08 5.11
CA GLU A 201 24.14 -7.06 6.16
C GLU A 201 25.56 -7.07 5.56
N VAL A 202 26.51 -6.49 6.31
CA VAL A 202 27.93 -6.49 5.94
C VAL A 202 28.78 -7.20 6.99
N CYS A 203 29.72 -8.01 6.54
CA CYS A 203 30.65 -8.72 7.41
C CYS A 203 31.76 -7.79 7.90
N MET A 204 31.54 -7.17 9.06
CA MET A 204 32.46 -6.20 9.65
C MET A 204 33.11 -6.76 10.91
N GLY A 205 34.44 -6.92 10.86
CA GLY A 205 35.20 -7.41 12.02
C GLY A 205 34.91 -8.87 12.39
N GLY A 206 34.44 -9.68 11.42
CA GLY A 206 34.12 -11.09 11.59
C GLY A 206 32.69 -11.37 12.08
N PHE A 207 31.82 -10.36 12.02
CA PHE A 207 30.42 -10.47 12.41
C PHE A 207 29.51 -9.72 11.45
N CYS A 208 28.33 -10.28 11.22
CA CYS A 208 27.29 -9.63 10.44
C CYS A 208 26.80 -8.38 11.17
N THR A 209 26.77 -7.28 10.45
CA THR A 209 26.42 -5.95 10.97
C THR A 209 25.40 -5.33 10.05
N VAL A 210 24.27 -4.89 10.62
CA VAL A 210 23.21 -4.18 9.90
C VAL A 210 23.60 -2.75 9.58
N THR A 211 23.02 -2.21 8.51
CA THR A 211 23.18 -0.80 8.08
C THR A 211 21.87 0.02 8.22
N TRP A 212 20.78 -0.63 8.61
CA TRP A 212 19.46 -0.04 8.85
C TRP A 212 19.14 0.10 10.34
N PRO A 213 18.11 0.88 10.71
CA PRO A 213 17.60 0.97 12.07
C PRO A 213 17.24 -0.39 12.69
N HIS A 214 17.74 -0.63 13.91
CA HIS A 214 17.30 -1.71 14.78
C HIS A 214 16.82 -1.13 16.10
N LEU A 215 15.58 -1.44 16.47
CA LEU A 215 14.90 -0.94 17.66
C LEU A 215 14.73 -2.05 18.70
N GLU A 216 15.06 -1.71 19.94
CA GLU A 216 14.91 -2.63 21.08
C GLU A 216 13.66 -2.25 21.88
N PRO A 217 12.95 -3.21 22.50
CA PRO A 217 11.78 -2.94 23.34
C PRO A 217 12.12 -1.98 24.48
N ALA A 218 11.38 -0.87 24.59
CA ALA A 218 11.49 0.03 25.73
C ALA A 218 10.86 -0.60 27.00
N ASP A 219 9.72 -1.29 26.81
CA ASP A 219 8.96 -1.94 27.88
C ASP A 219 8.96 -3.47 27.74
N ALA A 220 8.86 -4.16 28.87
CA ALA A 220 8.90 -5.63 28.93
C ALA A 220 10.05 -6.21 28.09
N ALA A 221 11.28 -5.71 28.30
CA ALA A 221 12.43 -5.94 27.42
C ALA A 221 12.83 -7.41 27.17
N THR A 222 12.28 -8.37 27.92
CA THR A 222 12.50 -9.81 27.68
C THR A 222 11.46 -10.44 26.75
N ASN A 223 10.39 -9.71 26.42
CA ASN A 223 9.31 -10.13 25.55
C ASN A 223 9.62 -9.67 24.12
N VAL A 224 10.57 -10.35 23.48
CA VAL A 224 11.04 -10.06 22.12
C VAL A 224 10.61 -11.11 21.11
N GLN A 225 10.17 -12.29 21.54
CA GLN A 225 9.82 -13.38 20.64
C GLN A 225 8.46 -13.10 20.00
N VAL A 226 8.30 -13.34 18.69
CA VAL A 226 7.01 -13.21 18.02
C VAL A 226 6.68 -14.48 17.24
N SER A 227 5.45 -14.96 17.41
CA SER A 227 4.87 -16.11 16.70
C SER A 227 3.36 -15.92 16.49
N SER A 228 2.98 -14.67 16.22
CA SER A 228 1.66 -14.25 15.78
C SER A 228 1.81 -13.52 14.45
N ILE A 229 0.74 -13.33 13.71
CA ILE A 229 0.77 -12.33 12.63
C ILE A 229 1.01 -10.93 13.23
N PRO A 230 1.72 -10.05 12.53
CA PRO A 230 1.49 -8.61 12.66
C PRO A 230 0.12 -8.25 12.05
N VAL A 231 -0.49 -7.17 12.50
CA VAL A 231 -1.64 -6.52 11.86
C VAL A 231 -1.32 -5.05 11.66
N VAL A 232 -1.82 -4.46 10.59
CA VAL A 232 -1.50 -3.09 10.15
C VAL A 232 -2.80 -2.29 10.09
N ALA A 233 -2.83 -1.13 10.74
CA ALA A 233 -3.91 -0.15 10.67
C ALA A 233 -3.45 1.18 11.29
N ASP A 234 -3.99 2.28 10.78
CA ASP A 234 -3.79 3.63 11.35
C ASP A 234 -4.58 3.75 12.67
N LEU A 235 -3.89 3.73 13.82
CA LEU A 235 -4.52 3.76 15.13
C LEU A 235 -4.83 5.18 15.59
N ASP A 236 -4.03 6.18 15.19
CA ASP A 236 -4.14 7.55 15.72
C ASP A 236 -4.60 8.60 14.69
N GLY A 237 -4.79 8.18 13.44
CA GLY A 237 -5.29 8.98 12.35
C GLY A 237 -4.24 9.94 11.76
N ASP A 238 -2.96 9.65 11.89
CA ASP A 238 -1.86 10.49 11.39
C ASP A 238 -1.45 10.20 9.93
N CYS A 239 -2.13 9.26 9.26
CA CYS A 239 -1.87 8.78 7.90
C CYS A 239 -0.71 7.80 7.73
N VAL A 240 -0.02 7.42 8.80
CA VAL A 240 0.99 6.37 8.82
C VAL A 240 0.44 5.21 9.65
N PRO A 241 0.21 4.03 9.05
CA PRO A 241 -0.30 2.90 9.80
C PRO A 241 0.63 2.44 10.93
N GLU A 242 0.04 1.97 12.02
CA GLU A 242 0.76 1.24 13.05
C GLU A 242 0.85 -0.25 12.73
N ILE A 243 1.96 -0.84 13.14
CA ILE A 243 2.14 -2.28 13.18
C ILE A 243 1.86 -2.77 14.61
N VAL A 244 0.81 -3.59 14.75
CA VAL A 244 0.41 -4.22 16.01
C VAL A 244 0.76 -5.69 16.01
N PHE A 245 1.41 -6.16 17.06
CA PHE A 245 1.83 -7.56 17.17
C PHE A 245 1.90 -8.04 18.62
N ASN A 246 1.98 -9.35 18.80
CA ASN A 246 1.98 -9.99 20.10
C ASN A 246 3.34 -10.66 20.37
N SER A 247 4.02 -10.17 21.40
CA SER A 247 5.37 -10.61 21.76
C SER A 247 5.39 -11.40 23.06
N TYR A 248 6.35 -12.30 23.23
CA TYR A 248 6.43 -13.17 24.39
C TYR A 248 7.87 -13.42 24.86
N ILE A 249 7.99 -13.96 26.07
CA ILE A 249 9.29 -14.32 26.67
C ILE A 249 9.72 -15.71 26.23
N SER A 250 11.01 -15.88 25.91
CA SER A 250 11.61 -17.15 25.47
C SER A 250 11.12 -18.36 26.27
N GLY A 251 10.58 -19.36 25.55
CA GLY A 251 10.08 -20.62 26.10
C GLY A 251 8.69 -20.56 26.76
N ASN A 252 8.04 -19.39 26.87
CA ASN A 252 6.65 -19.29 27.34
C ASN A 252 5.67 -19.06 26.19
N ILE A 253 5.28 -20.16 25.58
CA ILE A 253 4.45 -20.21 24.38
C ILE A 253 2.94 -20.36 24.65
N THR A 254 2.48 -20.12 25.87
CA THR A 254 1.04 -20.22 26.21
C THR A 254 0.49 -19.06 27.05
N SER A 255 1.33 -18.15 27.52
CA SER A 255 0.96 -17.08 28.46
C SER A 255 2.04 -16.00 28.50
N GLN A 256 1.80 -14.90 29.22
CA GLN A 256 2.77 -13.80 29.30
C GLN A 256 3.07 -13.14 27.96
N GLY A 257 2.08 -13.10 27.06
CA GLY A 257 2.15 -12.25 25.88
C GLY A 257 2.02 -10.77 26.26
N VAL A 258 2.58 -9.92 25.41
CA VAL A 258 2.54 -8.46 25.46
C VAL A 258 2.19 -7.98 24.07
N VAL A 259 1.02 -7.37 23.94
CA VAL A 259 0.60 -6.67 22.71
C VAL A 259 1.35 -5.35 22.62
N ARG A 260 1.82 -5.00 21.44
CA ARG A 260 2.60 -3.80 21.16
C ARG A 260 2.09 -3.12 19.90
N ALA A 261 2.20 -1.81 19.86
CA ALA A 261 2.08 -1.01 18.65
C ALA A 261 3.37 -0.22 18.43
N ILE A 262 3.83 -0.21 17.18
CA ILE A 262 4.95 0.58 16.70
C ILE A 262 4.49 1.37 15.48
N ASN A 263 5.03 2.57 15.31
CA ASN A 263 4.82 3.36 14.10
C ASN A 263 5.40 2.63 12.87
N GLY A 264 4.66 2.56 11.77
CA GLY A 264 5.01 1.73 10.63
C GLY A 264 6.16 2.27 9.76
N ASP A 265 6.39 3.59 9.73
CA ASP A 265 7.56 4.21 9.07
C ASP A 265 8.85 4.01 9.88
N THR A 266 8.81 4.37 11.17
CA THR A 266 10.04 4.50 11.97
C THR A 266 10.35 3.31 12.87
N GLY A 267 9.38 2.41 13.07
CA GLY A 267 9.44 1.31 14.03
C GLY A 267 9.43 1.74 15.50
N VAL A 268 9.28 3.04 15.78
CA VAL A 268 9.29 3.59 17.14
C VAL A 268 8.11 3.05 17.93
N GLN A 269 8.38 2.59 19.16
CA GLN A 269 7.33 2.11 20.06
C GLN A 269 6.38 3.24 20.45
N LEU A 270 5.08 3.04 20.19
CA LEU A 270 4.02 3.92 20.67
C LEU A 270 3.56 3.47 22.08
N TRP A 271 3.18 2.20 22.20
CA TRP A 271 2.75 1.64 23.48
C TRP A 271 3.01 0.13 23.59
N SER A 272 2.88 -0.39 24.81
CA SER A 272 2.96 -1.83 25.11
C SER A 272 2.03 -2.18 26.27
N MET A 273 1.15 -3.16 26.06
CA MET A 273 0.18 -3.58 27.07
C MET A 273 0.86 -4.45 28.13
N THR A 274 1.24 -3.82 29.24
CA THR A 274 1.95 -4.47 30.36
C THR A 274 1.08 -4.70 31.60
N ASP A 275 -0.19 -4.31 31.57
CA ASP A 275 -1.13 -4.60 32.66
C ASP A 275 -1.38 -6.12 32.75
N PRO A 276 -1.08 -6.77 33.90
CA PRO A 276 -1.29 -8.21 34.06
C PRO A 276 -2.75 -8.67 33.87
N THR A 277 -3.72 -7.77 33.98
CA THR A 277 -5.16 -8.04 33.75
C THR A 277 -5.46 -8.25 32.27
N TYR A 278 -4.73 -7.57 31.39
CA TYR A 278 -4.88 -7.57 29.94
C TYR A 278 -3.80 -8.41 29.25
N GLN A 279 -3.11 -9.26 30.00
CA GLN A 279 -2.08 -10.13 29.48
C GLN A 279 -2.65 -11.08 28.42
N SER A 280 -2.05 -11.08 27.23
CA SER A 280 -2.43 -11.95 26.12
C SER A 280 -1.89 -13.37 26.28
N ASN A 281 -2.50 -14.31 25.56
CA ASN A 281 -1.84 -15.56 25.22
C ASN A 281 -0.66 -15.23 24.32
N SER A 282 0.52 -15.75 24.63
CA SER A 282 1.81 -15.39 24.03
C SER A 282 1.89 -15.44 22.51
N THR A 283 1.09 -16.28 21.85
CA THR A 283 1.18 -16.51 20.40
C THR A 283 -0.16 -16.35 19.71
N ALA A 284 -1.12 -15.70 20.38
CA ALA A 284 -2.40 -15.36 19.79
C ALA A 284 -2.25 -14.23 18.78
N ASN A 285 -3.03 -14.31 17.73
CA ASN A 285 -3.07 -13.32 16.66
C ASN A 285 -4.02 -12.19 17.06
N PRO A 286 -3.55 -10.93 17.10
CA PRO A 286 -4.42 -9.78 17.31
C PRO A 286 -5.32 -9.57 16.08
N ALA A 287 -6.40 -8.81 16.30
CA ALA A 287 -7.19 -8.18 15.26
C ALA A 287 -7.35 -6.69 15.61
N VAL A 288 -7.50 -5.85 14.59
CA VAL A 288 -7.68 -4.40 14.72
C VAL A 288 -8.92 -3.96 13.94
N GLY A 289 -9.65 -2.98 14.45
CA GLY A 289 -10.78 -2.37 13.76
C GLY A 289 -11.56 -1.43 14.69
N ASP A 290 -12.29 -0.48 14.11
CA ASP A 290 -13.16 0.43 14.86
C ASP A 290 -14.37 -0.34 15.42
N ILE A 291 -14.28 -0.79 16.68
CA ILE A 291 -15.30 -1.63 17.30
C ILE A 291 -16.34 -0.81 18.06
N ASP A 292 -16.05 0.43 18.43
CA ASP A 292 -16.99 1.30 19.16
C ASP A 292 -17.56 2.49 18.36
N GLN A 293 -17.12 2.63 17.11
CA GLN A 293 -17.56 3.60 16.11
C GLN A 293 -17.18 5.04 16.45
N ASP A 294 -16.02 5.24 17.06
CA ASP A 294 -15.49 6.57 17.35
C ASP A 294 -14.59 7.15 16.24
N GLY A 295 -14.25 6.34 15.23
CA GLY A 295 -13.46 6.71 14.07
C GLY A 295 -11.98 6.36 14.17
N LEU A 296 -11.53 5.74 15.28
CA LEU A 296 -10.22 5.13 15.40
C LEU A 296 -10.38 3.61 15.65
N PRO A 297 -9.41 2.78 15.22
CA PRO A 297 -9.51 1.34 15.43
C PRO A 297 -8.92 0.87 16.77
N GLU A 298 -9.59 -0.09 17.40
CA GLU A 298 -9.15 -0.75 18.64
C GLU A 298 -8.44 -2.08 18.33
N VAL A 299 -7.64 -2.54 19.30
CA VAL A 299 -6.95 -3.85 19.24
C VAL A 299 -7.66 -4.88 20.11
N VAL A 300 -7.99 -6.03 19.55
CA VAL A 300 -8.54 -7.18 20.28
C VAL A 300 -7.67 -8.42 20.11
N VAL A 301 -7.38 -9.11 21.21
CA VAL A 301 -6.57 -10.35 21.18
C VAL A 301 -7.05 -11.36 22.22
N GLN A 302 -6.73 -12.64 22.01
CA GLN A 302 -6.94 -13.66 23.04
C GLN A 302 -6.09 -13.36 24.29
N GLY A 303 -6.75 -13.25 25.44
CA GLY A 303 -6.11 -13.17 26.76
C GLY A 303 -5.38 -14.46 27.14
N ALA A 304 -4.59 -14.41 28.21
CA ALA A 304 -3.84 -15.58 28.73
C ALA A 304 -4.77 -16.74 29.19
N GLY A 305 -6.04 -16.44 29.46
CA GLY A 305 -7.08 -17.40 29.77
C GLY A 305 -8.04 -17.64 28.60
N LYS A 306 -9.25 -18.09 28.93
CA LYS A 306 -10.34 -18.21 27.96
C LYS A 306 -11.18 -16.95 27.90
N VAL A 307 -10.54 -15.83 27.61
CA VAL A 307 -11.15 -14.50 27.48
C VAL A 307 -10.48 -13.77 26.32
N LEU A 308 -11.14 -12.76 25.80
CA LEU A 308 -10.56 -11.75 24.93
C LEU A 308 -10.23 -10.51 25.78
N VAL A 309 -9.27 -9.73 25.31
CA VAL A 309 -8.90 -8.44 25.89
C VAL A 309 -8.92 -7.40 24.76
N ALA A 310 -9.50 -6.25 25.05
CA ALA A 310 -9.54 -5.11 24.14
C ALA A 310 -8.71 -3.95 24.70
N ILE A 311 -8.04 -3.27 23.78
CA ILE A 311 -7.09 -2.19 24.02
C ILE A 311 -7.46 -1.07 23.04
N ASP A 312 -7.56 0.14 23.56
CA ASP A 312 -7.83 1.37 22.82
C ASP A 312 -6.67 1.68 21.86
N SER A 313 -6.92 2.54 20.87
CA SER A 313 -5.93 3.04 19.91
C SER A 313 -4.66 3.60 20.58
N ASP A 314 -4.83 4.29 21.72
CA ASP A 314 -3.73 4.88 22.50
C ASP A 314 -3.01 3.90 23.45
N GLY A 315 -3.40 2.63 23.45
CA GLY A 315 -2.86 1.59 24.32
C GLY A 315 -3.55 1.50 25.69
N SER A 316 -4.59 2.29 25.94
CA SER A 316 -5.38 2.22 27.17
C SER A 316 -6.21 0.93 27.23
N PRO A 317 -6.33 0.27 28.39
CA PRO A 317 -7.16 -0.92 28.49
C PRO A 317 -8.67 -0.61 28.43
N LEU A 318 -9.42 -1.31 27.57
CA LEU A 318 -10.87 -1.14 27.44
C LEU A 318 -11.66 -2.16 28.28
N TRP A 319 -11.59 -3.44 27.91
CA TRP A 319 -12.36 -4.49 28.57
C TRP A 319 -11.71 -5.87 28.50
N VAL A 320 -12.20 -6.76 29.38
CA VAL A 320 -11.93 -8.20 29.34
C VAL A 320 -13.26 -8.90 29.17
N SER A 321 -13.37 -9.77 28.17
CA SER A 321 -14.64 -10.38 27.79
C SER A 321 -15.17 -11.37 28.82
N ASP A 322 -16.44 -11.75 28.67
CA ASP A 322 -16.94 -13.01 29.19
C ASP A 322 -16.12 -14.20 28.68
N ALA A 323 -16.15 -15.32 29.39
CA ALA A 323 -15.32 -16.47 29.04
C ALA A 323 -15.93 -17.37 27.96
N PHE A 324 -15.16 -17.73 26.94
CA PHE A 324 -15.53 -18.79 25.98
C PHE A 324 -15.26 -20.20 26.52
N SER A 325 -15.92 -21.19 25.92
CA SER A 325 -15.81 -22.60 26.28
C SER A 325 -14.80 -23.38 25.40
N GLY A 326 -14.59 -22.96 24.16
CA GLY A 326 -13.75 -23.60 23.14
C GLY A 326 -12.25 -23.76 23.45
N GLY A 327 -11.49 -24.22 22.44
CA GLY A 327 -10.03 -24.34 22.48
C GLY A 327 -9.34 -22.97 22.55
N HIS A 328 -8.08 -22.95 22.96
CA HIS A 328 -7.27 -21.73 23.03
C HIS A 328 -5.78 -22.05 22.82
N GLY A 329 -5.02 -21.10 22.29
CA GLY A 329 -3.59 -21.24 22.02
C GLY A 329 -3.25 -21.03 20.55
N SER A 330 -2.54 -19.94 20.27
CA SER A 330 -2.35 -19.43 18.89
C SER A 330 -3.68 -19.19 18.17
N GLY A 331 -4.70 -18.73 18.90
CA GLY A 331 -5.99 -18.39 18.33
C GLY A 331 -5.99 -17.02 17.68
N SER A 332 -6.91 -16.80 16.76
CA SER A 332 -7.12 -15.53 16.06
C SER A 332 -8.48 -14.96 16.40
N VAL A 333 -8.52 -13.65 16.63
CA VAL A 333 -9.76 -12.89 16.68
C VAL A 333 -10.16 -12.51 15.25
N ALA A 334 -11.46 -12.49 14.97
CA ALA A 334 -12.02 -11.88 13.77
C ALA A 334 -13.06 -10.83 14.18
N ILE A 335 -13.17 -9.76 13.40
CA ILE A 335 -14.10 -8.65 13.63
C ILE A 335 -14.99 -8.54 12.39
N ALA A 336 -16.30 -8.55 12.59
CA ALA A 336 -17.26 -8.42 11.51
C ALA A 336 -18.62 -7.98 12.07
N ASN A 337 -19.41 -7.26 11.27
CA ASN A 337 -20.78 -6.99 11.63
C ASN A 337 -21.65 -8.24 11.36
N MET A 338 -21.99 -8.98 12.41
CA MET A 338 -22.66 -10.30 12.32
C MET A 338 -24.18 -10.18 12.37
N ASP A 339 -24.73 -9.00 12.64
CA ASP A 339 -26.17 -8.73 12.62
C ASP A 339 -26.65 -7.71 11.58
N GLY A 340 -25.71 -7.08 10.86
CA GLY A 340 -25.95 -6.10 9.81
C GLY A 340 -26.31 -4.70 10.31
N ILE A 341 -26.06 -4.37 11.58
CA ILE A 341 -26.44 -3.07 12.16
C ILE A 341 -25.52 -2.60 13.30
N GLY A 342 -25.12 -1.33 13.27
CA GLY A 342 -24.40 -0.71 14.38
C GLY A 342 -22.95 -1.21 14.50
N ALA A 343 -22.44 -1.24 15.73
CA ALA A 343 -21.06 -1.66 16.03
C ALA A 343 -20.82 -3.13 15.63
N PRO A 344 -19.60 -3.49 15.18
CA PRO A 344 -19.30 -4.86 14.79
C PRO A 344 -19.26 -5.81 15.99
N GLU A 345 -19.48 -7.10 15.73
CA GLU A 345 -19.26 -8.16 16.70
C GLU A 345 -17.83 -8.69 16.63
N ILE A 346 -17.41 -9.27 17.76
CA ILE A 346 -16.09 -9.89 17.89
C ILE A 346 -16.25 -11.41 17.89
N VAL A 347 -15.43 -12.11 17.11
CA VAL A 347 -15.49 -13.55 16.95
C VAL A 347 -14.19 -14.20 17.41
N PHE A 348 -14.33 -15.29 18.17
CA PHE A 348 -13.21 -16.16 18.51
C PHE A 348 -13.64 -17.63 18.45
N GLY A 349 -13.19 -18.34 17.41
CA GLY A 349 -13.58 -19.72 17.14
C GLY A 349 -15.08 -19.83 16.84
N ALA A 350 -15.86 -20.35 17.80
CA ALA A 350 -17.32 -20.42 17.67
C ALA A 350 -18.07 -19.45 18.60
N ALA A 351 -17.35 -18.59 19.34
CA ALA A 351 -17.93 -17.60 20.23
C ALA A 351 -18.08 -16.25 19.51
N VAL A 352 -19.22 -15.61 19.71
CA VAL A 352 -19.53 -14.26 19.22
C VAL A 352 -19.83 -13.35 20.41
N TYR A 353 -19.19 -12.19 20.44
CA TYR A 353 -19.31 -11.18 21.47
C TYR A 353 -19.83 -9.87 20.89
N SER A 354 -20.50 -9.08 21.71
CA SER A 354 -20.71 -7.66 21.41
C SER A 354 -19.41 -6.89 21.47
N ASN A 355 -19.42 -5.67 20.95
CA ASN A 355 -18.27 -4.77 20.97
C ASN A 355 -17.77 -4.38 22.38
N ASP A 356 -18.58 -4.59 23.42
CA ASP A 356 -18.20 -4.38 24.84
C ASP A 356 -17.71 -5.66 25.55
N GLY A 357 -17.53 -6.76 24.81
CA GLY A 357 -16.98 -8.02 25.31
C GLY A 357 -17.98 -8.94 26.01
N ALA A 358 -19.28 -8.65 25.97
CA ALA A 358 -20.29 -9.57 26.50
C ALA A 358 -20.50 -10.77 25.55
N LEU A 359 -20.54 -11.99 26.08
CA LEU A 359 -20.76 -13.18 25.26
C LEU A 359 -22.22 -13.25 24.82
N LEU A 360 -22.45 -13.11 23.51
CA LEU A 360 -23.79 -13.16 22.91
C LEU A 360 -24.24 -14.60 22.69
N TRP A 361 -23.38 -15.38 22.05
CA TRP A 361 -23.66 -16.76 21.67
C TRP A 361 -22.37 -17.54 21.41
N GLU A 362 -22.40 -18.86 21.68
CA GLU A 362 -21.28 -19.76 21.37
C GLU A 362 -21.78 -21.07 20.77
N GLY A 363 -21.21 -21.45 19.63
CA GLY A 363 -21.45 -22.74 18.98
C GLY A 363 -20.81 -23.91 19.72
N ASN A 364 -21.32 -25.13 19.47
CA ASN A 364 -20.85 -26.36 20.14
C ASN A 364 -20.32 -27.42 19.15
N GLY A 365 -19.90 -26.99 17.96
CA GLY A 365 -19.31 -27.81 16.90
C GLY A 365 -17.84 -27.46 16.66
N GLY A 366 -17.44 -27.36 15.39
CA GLY A 366 -16.11 -26.90 15.00
C GLY A 366 -15.83 -25.45 15.43
N ILE A 367 -14.56 -25.15 15.65
CA ILE A 367 -14.05 -23.82 16.04
C ILE A 367 -12.90 -23.35 15.14
N GLY A 368 -12.53 -24.10 14.10
CA GLY A 368 -11.42 -23.73 13.23
C GLY A 368 -10.05 -24.18 13.78
N ILE A 369 -9.96 -25.37 14.38
CA ILE A 369 -8.74 -25.85 15.04
C ILE A 369 -8.19 -27.15 14.42
N ASP A 370 -6.90 -27.16 14.10
CA ASP A 370 -6.14 -28.39 13.83
C ASP A 370 -4.76 -28.33 14.50
N GLY A 371 -4.70 -28.76 15.76
CA GLY A 371 -3.51 -28.68 16.61
C GLY A 371 -3.29 -27.33 17.30
N GLN A 372 -3.33 -26.23 16.55
CA GLN A 372 -3.23 -24.84 17.03
C GLN A 372 -4.41 -24.00 16.51
N GLY A 373 -4.83 -22.96 17.24
CA GLY A 373 -6.03 -22.17 16.94
C GLY A 373 -6.88 -21.90 18.20
N PRO A 374 -8.13 -21.44 18.07
CA PRO A 374 -8.98 -21.44 16.87
C PRO A 374 -8.68 -20.35 15.84
N ILE A 375 -9.00 -20.60 14.56
CA ILE A 375 -8.95 -19.63 13.45
C ILE A 375 -10.23 -19.81 12.63
N SER A 376 -11.19 -18.90 12.80
CA SER A 376 -12.47 -18.90 12.10
C SER A 376 -12.46 -18.02 10.86
N CYS A 377 -13.37 -18.28 9.93
CA CYS A 377 -13.65 -17.42 8.78
C CYS A 377 -15.06 -16.86 8.89
N ILE A 378 -15.27 -15.72 8.24
CA ILE A 378 -16.55 -15.02 8.17
C ILE A 378 -16.87 -14.82 6.69
N ALA A 379 -18.07 -15.18 6.28
CA ALA A 379 -18.53 -14.99 4.90
C ALA A 379 -20.05 -15.16 4.83
N ASP A 380 -20.72 -14.37 3.98
CA ASP A 380 -22.10 -14.66 3.57
C ASP A 380 -22.11 -15.86 2.62
N LEU A 381 -22.56 -17.02 3.11
CA LEU A 381 -22.52 -18.27 2.37
C LEU A 381 -23.85 -18.57 1.66
N ASP A 382 -24.92 -17.82 1.93
CA ASP A 382 -26.24 -18.04 1.30
C ASP A 382 -26.82 -16.83 0.55
N GLY A 383 -26.10 -15.71 0.50
CA GLY A 383 -26.43 -14.50 -0.25
C GLY A 383 -27.56 -13.70 0.42
N ASP A 384 -27.74 -13.82 1.73
CA ASP A 384 -28.77 -13.09 2.48
C ASP A 384 -28.27 -11.76 3.10
N PHE A 385 -27.02 -11.41 2.82
CA PHE A 385 -26.27 -10.25 3.32
C PHE A 385 -25.98 -10.27 4.82
N ARG A 386 -26.12 -11.42 5.47
CA ARG A 386 -25.68 -11.63 6.85
C ARG A 386 -24.58 -12.69 6.86
N PRO A 387 -23.39 -12.40 7.36
CA PRO A 387 -22.32 -13.37 7.29
C PRO A 387 -22.53 -14.54 8.26
N GLU A 388 -22.16 -15.73 7.78
CA GLU A 388 -22.00 -16.92 8.60
C GLU A 388 -20.64 -16.95 9.29
N LEU A 389 -20.60 -17.66 10.41
CA LEU A 389 -19.36 -18.04 11.09
C LEU A 389 -18.93 -19.44 10.65
N ILE A 390 -17.76 -19.55 10.02
CA ILE A 390 -17.11 -20.81 9.66
C ILE A 390 -16.08 -21.16 10.74
N GLY A 391 -16.49 -22.01 11.69
CA GLY A 391 -15.60 -22.61 12.69
C GLY A 391 -14.93 -23.87 12.14
N GLY A 392 -14.25 -23.79 11.00
CA GLY A 392 -13.64 -24.93 10.33
C GLY A 392 -14.67 -25.88 9.71
N ASN A 393 -14.81 -27.10 10.23
CA ASN A 393 -15.73 -28.09 9.64
C ASN A 393 -17.23 -27.83 9.89
N THR A 394 -17.56 -26.71 10.54
CA THR A 394 -18.92 -26.35 10.95
C THR A 394 -19.19 -24.90 10.59
N ALA A 395 -20.27 -24.64 9.86
CA ALA A 395 -20.81 -23.30 9.69
C ALA A 395 -21.97 -23.06 10.66
N TYR A 396 -22.05 -21.83 11.14
CA TYR A 396 -23.08 -21.35 12.05
C TYR A 396 -23.79 -20.13 11.48
N LYS A 397 -25.12 -20.17 11.54
CA LYS A 397 -25.99 -19.05 11.21
C LYS A 397 -26.37 -18.27 12.44
N THR A 398 -26.33 -16.95 12.34
CA THR A 398 -26.77 -16.03 13.39
C THR A 398 -28.12 -15.40 13.01
N SER A 399 -28.84 -14.88 14.00
CA SER A 399 -30.12 -14.21 13.82
C SER A 399 -30.38 -13.27 14.99
N GLY A 400 -31.35 -12.36 14.84
CA GLY A 400 -31.58 -11.30 15.83
C GLY A 400 -30.50 -10.22 15.76
N THR A 401 -30.51 -9.32 16.73
CA THR A 401 -29.58 -8.18 16.80
C THR A 401 -29.07 -7.98 18.23
N VAL A 402 -27.87 -7.41 18.36
CA VAL A 402 -27.31 -7.03 19.65
C VAL A 402 -28.14 -5.93 20.30
N GLN A 403 -28.50 -4.89 19.54
CA GLN A 403 -29.34 -3.79 20.03
C GLN A 403 -30.74 -4.26 20.47
N GLY A 404 -31.30 -5.28 19.79
CA GLY A 404 -32.58 -5.88 20.14
C GLY A 404 -32.52 -6.79 21.38
N GLY A 405 -31.32 -7.22 21.80
CA GLY A 405 -31.12 -8.17 22.89
C GLY A 405 -31.62 -9.58 22.57
N ASP A 406 -31.69 -9.94 21.28
CA ASP A 406 -32.19 -11.22 20.78
C ASP A 406 -31.21 -11.94 19.85
N PHE A 407 -29.96 -11.49 19.77
CA PHE A 407 -28.88 -12.16 19.05
C PHE A 407 -28.73 -13.63 19.48
N THR A 408 -28.76 -14.55 18.52
CA THR A 408 -28.57 -15.98 18.75
C THR A 408 -28.04 -16.66 17.50
N GLY A 409 -27.38 -17.80 17.64
CA GLY A 409 -26.95 -18.63 16.52
C GLY A 409 -27.43 -20.08 16.57
N MET A 410 -27.19 -20.79 15.47
CA MET A 410 -27.40 -22.23 15.33
C MET A 410 -26.37 -22.85 14.39
N THR A 411 -26.04 -24.12 14.62
CA THR A 411 -25.31 -24.91 13.63
C THR A 411 -26.15 -25.05 12.37
N TRP A 412 -25.59 -24.62 11.24
CA TRP A 412 -26.24 -24.73 9.95
C TRP A 412 -25.89 -26.06 9.28
N TRP A 413 -24.59 -26.33 9.14
CA TRP A 413 -24.07 -27.61 8.69
C TRP A 413 -22.79 -28.00 9.42
N THR A 414 -22.49 -29.30 9.41
CA THR A 414 -21.22 -29.85 9.87
C THR A 414 -20.75 -30.88 8.85
N ALA A 415 -19.61 -30.62 8.24
CA ALA A 415 -18.99 -31.53 7.28
C ALA A 415 -18.57 -32.84 7.99
N PRO A 416 -18.68 -34.01 7.35
CA PRO A 416 -18.37 -35.32 7.95
C PRO A 416 -16.86 -35.60 8.03
N ILE A 417 -16.06 -34.56 8.31
CA ILE A 417 -14.61 -34.56 8.51
C ILE A 417 -14.30 -33.93 9.87
N GLY A 418 -13.06 -33.98 10.33
CA GLY A 418 -12.68 -33.28 11.57
C GLY A 418 -12.54 -31.78 11.35
N ASP A 419 -12.26 -31.04 12.43
CA ASP A 419 -12.10 -29.59 12.41
C ASP A 419 -10.76 -29.14 11.76
N GLY A 420 -10.71 -27.95 11.18
CA GLY A 420 -9.61 -27.47 10.35
C GLY A 420 -9.62 -25.96 10.12
N ARG A 421 -8.63 -25.44 9.40
CA ARG A 421 -8.52 -24.01 9.07
C ARG A 421 -9.19 -23.72 7.74
N CYS A 422 -9.85 -22.59 7.62
CA CYS A 422 -10.67 -22.26 6.46
C CYS A 422 -10.06 -21.15 5.58
N GLY A 423 -10.52 -21.11 4.33
CA GLY A 423 -10.46 -20.00 3.37
C GLY A 423 -11.74 -20.06 2.52
N VAL A 424 -12.15 -18.92 1.96
CA VAL A 424 -13.45 -18.79 1.26
C VAL A 424 -13.24 -18.05 -0.06
N ALA A 425 -13.80 -18.60 -1.14
CA ALA A 425 -13.81 -18.01 -2.48
C ALA A 425 -14.87 -18.72 -3.34
N ASP A 426 -15.28 -18.11 -4.45
CA ASP A 426 -16.17 -18.70 -5.45
C ASP A 426 -15.31 -19.31 -6.58
N PHE A 427 -15.26 -20.65 -6.66
CA PHE A 427 -14.39 -21.35 -7.61
C PHE A 427 -15.12 -21.80 -8.88
N ASP A 428 -16.46 -21.83 -8.87
CA ASP A 428 -17.27 -22.25 -10.02
C ASP A 428 -18.05 -21.09 -10.70
N ALA A 429 -17.88 -19.88 -10.17
CA ALA A 429 -18.45 -18.62 -10.64
C ALA A 429 -19.99 -18.62 -10.65
N ASP A 430 -20.63 -19.34 -9.71
CA ASP A 430 -22.07 -19.37 -9.55
C ASP A 430 -22.64 -18.22 -8.68
N GLY A 431 -21.75 -17.43 -8.07
CA GLY A 431 -22.04 -16.31 -7.18
C GLY A 431 -22.12 -16.69 -5.70
N MET A 432 -21.95 -17.97 -5.38
CA MET A 432 -21.90 -18.51 -4.03
C MET A 432 -20.50 -19.06 -3.75
N PRO A 433 -19.96 -18.90 -2.54
CA PRO A 433 -18.60 -19.35 -2.28
C PRO A 433 -18.53 -20.83 -1.88
N GLU A 434 -17.40 -21.46 -2.21
CA GLU A 434 -16.93 -22.68 -1.56
C GLU A 434 -16.08 -22.35 -0.32
N VAL A 435 -15.99 -23.34 0.56
CA VAL A 435 -15.11 -23.30 1.73
C VAL A 435 -13.96 -24.28 1.50
N ILE A 436 -12.74 -23.74 1.42
CA ILE A 436 -11.53 -24.53 1.48
C ILE A 436 -11.21 -24.82 2.94
N LEU A 437 -11.04 -26.10 3.29
CA LEU A 437 -10.67 -26.53 4.63
C LEU A 437 -9.36 -27.34 4.62
N VAL A 438 -8.36 -26.87 5.35
CA VAL A 438 -7.11 -27.59 5.57
C VAL A 438 -7.13 -28.31 6.91
N ARG A 439 -6.97 -29.63 6.90
CA ARG A 439 -6.71 -30.43 8.10
C ARG A 439 -6.02 -31.74 7.79
N GLY A 440 -5.32 -32.30 8.77
CA GLY A 440 -4.95 -33.72 8.72
C GLY A 440 -4.01 -34.08 7.56
N GLY A 441 -3.23 -33.12 7.07
CA GLY A 441 -2.38 -33.27 5.87
C GLY A 441 -3.14 -33.25 4.55
N GLN A 442 -4.35 -32.68 4.51
CA GLN A 442 -5.19 -32.63 3.32
C GLN A 442 -5.86 -31.26 3.17
N ILE A 443 -6.14 -30.91 1.91
CA ILE A 443 -6.95 -29.78 1.48
C ILE A 443 -8.29 -30.35 1.04
N TYR A 444 -9.40 -29.79 1.53
CA TYR A 444 -10.76 -30.16 1.16
C TYR A 444 -11.46 -28.95 0.54
N ALA A 445 -12.18 -29.16 -0.55
CA ALA A 445 -13.18 -28.21 -1.03
C ALA A 445 -14.56 -28.64 -0.51
N LEU A 446 -15.28 -27.72 0.13
CA LEU A 446 -16.62 -27.92 0.64
C LEU A 446 -17.59 -26.97 -0.06
N ASP A 447 -18.76 -27.47 -0.42
CA ASP A 447 -19.90 -26.64 -0.82
C ASP A 447 -20.28 -25.73 0.36
N GLY A 448 -20.24 -24.41 0.18
CA GLY A 448 -20.42 -23.44 1.27
C GLY A 448 -21.83 -23.46 1.88
N GLN A 449 -22.83 -23.90 1.13
CA GLN A 449 -24.23 -23.91 1.57
C GLN A 449 -24.59 -25.17 2.37
N THR A 450 -23.90 -26.29 2.11
CA THR A 450 -24.27 -27.62 2.64
C THR A 450 -23.17 -28.31 3.43
N GLY A 451 -21.91 -27.87 3.30
CA GLY A 451 -20.74 -28.53 3.88
C GLY A 451 -20.43 -29.89 3.25
N ALA A 452 -20.98 -30.18 2.06
CA ALA A 452 -20.68 -31.40 1.32
C ALA A 452 -19.26 -31.33 0.74
N ILE A 453 -18.51 -32.41 0.86
CA ILE A 453 -17.18 -32.51 0.25
C ILE A 453 -17.35 -32.58 -1.26
N ILE A 454 -16.73 -31.64 -1.98
CA ILE A 454 -16.65 -31.62 -3.44
C ILE A 454 -15.46 -32.49 -3.88
N ASP A 455 -14.25 -32.11 -3.44
CA ASP A 455 -13.02 -32.88 -3.67
C ASP A 455 -12.02 -32.70 -2.52
N GLN A 456 -10.94 -33.48 -2.55
CA GLN A 456 -9.81 -33.37 -1.62
C GLN A 456 -8.49 -33.76 -2.29
N ILE A 457 -7.40 -33.15 -1.84
CA ILE A 457 -6.03 -33.49 -2.24
C ILE A 457 -5.11 -33.56 -1.03
N ASN A 458 -4.06 -34.37 -1.11
CA ASN A 458 -3.08 -34.49 -0.02
C ASN A 458 -2.07 -33.34 -0.09
N ILE A 459 -1.67 -32.83 1.06
CA ILE A 459 -0.51 -31.94 1.17
C ILE A 459 0.75 -32.83 1.11
N PRO A 460 1.62 -32.69 0.10
CA PRO A 460 2.82 -33.51 -0.02
C PRO A 460 3.69 -33.46 1.24
N GLY A 461 4.19 -34.61 1.67
CA GLY A 461 5.04 -34.72 2.85
C GLY A 461 4.33 -34.57 4.21
N SER A 462 3.09 -34.07 4.26
CA SER A 462 2.31 -33.97 5.49
C SER A 462 1.38 -35.17 5.70
N SER A 463 1.11 -35.52 6.96
CA SER A 463 0.21 -36.65 7.30
C SER A 463 -0.73 -36.39 8.48
N ASP A 464 -0.60 -35.24 9.15
CA ASP A 464 -1.36 -34.96 10.36
C ASP A 464 -1.90 -33.55 10.49
N ARG A 465 -1.34 -32.55 9.77
CA ARG A 465 -1.72 -31.13 9.87
C ARG A 465 -1.45 -30.37 8.57
N GLY A 466 -1.89 -29.11 8.50
CA GLY A 466 -1.49 -28.16 7.47
C GLY A 466 -1.75 -26.72 7.93
N GLY A 467 -1.10 -25.78 7.25
CA GLY A 467 -1.31 -24.34 7.41
C GLY A 467 -2.75 -23.91 7.13
N ALA A 468 -3.06 -22.65 7.44
CA ALA A 468 -4.30 -22.09 6.91
C ALA A 468 -4.16 -21.86 5.39
N PRO A 469 -5.21 -22.12 4.60
CA PRO A 469 -5.14 -21.89 3.15
C PRO A 469 -5.14 -20.40 2.85
N ASN A 470 -4.33 -19.99 1.87
CA ASN A 470 -4.52 -18.74 1.14
C ASN A 470 -5.10 -19.04 -0.25
N ILE A 471 -5.71 -18.03 -0.85
CA ILE A 471 -6.44 -18.14 -2.11
C ILE A 471 -6.13 -16.91 -2.95
N ALA A 472 -5.63 -17.12 -4.17
CA ALA A 472 -5.28 -16.08 -5.15
C ALA A 472 -5.13 -16.70 -6.54
N ASP A 473 -5.05 -15.86 -7.58
CA ASP A 473 -4.68 -16.31 -8.92
C ASP A 473 -3.15 -16.41 -9.00
N PHE A 474 -2.61 -17.64 -9.03
CA PHE A 474 -1.16 -17.87 -9.07
C PHE A 474 -0.66 -18.04 -10.51
N ASN A 475 -1.51 -18.53 -11.41
CA ASN A 475 -1.12 -18.89 -12.77
C ASN A 475 -1.52 -17.85 -13.83
N GLY A 476 -2.28 -16.82 -13.45
CA GLY A 476 -2.68 -15.69 -14.26
C GLY A 476 -3.87 -15.99 -15.18
N ASP A 477 -4.67 -17.02 -14.88
CA ASP A 477 -5.82 -17.42 -15.70
C ASP A 477 -7.14 -16.70 -15.33
N GLY A 478 -7.11 -15.87 -14.29
CA GLY A 478 -8.25 -15.11 -13.76
C GLY A 478 -9.13 -15.89 -12.79
N GLN A 479 -8.75 -17.12 -12.39
CA GLN A 479 -9.44 -17.93 -11.40
C GLN A 479 -8.59 -18.08 -10.14
N PRO A 480 -9.20 -18.17 -8.95
CA PRO A 480 -8.45 -18.43 -7.73
C PRO A 480 -7.93 -19.87 -7.69
N ASP A 481 -6.66 -20.04 -7.33
CA ASP A 481 -6.11 -21.30 -6.84
C ASP A 481 -5.92 -21.28 -5.32
N VAL A 482 -5.47 -22.41 -4.76
CA VAL A 482 -5.31 -22.61 -3.31
C VAL A 482 -3.86 -22.94 -2.99
N ALA A 483 -3.30 -22.32 -1.96
CA ALA A 483 -2.02 -22.76 -1.43
C ALA A 483 -2.03 -22.95 0.08
N THR A 484 -1.13 -23.81 0.56
CA THR A 484 -0.95 -24.06 1.99
C THR A 484 0.42 -24.64 2.30
N ALA A 485 0.90 -24.37 3.51
CA ALA A 485 2.08 -25.02 4.07
C ALA A 485 1.77 -26.43 4.60
N GLY A 486 2.72 -27.35 4.39
CA GLY A 486 2.83 -28.64 5.05
C GLY A 486 4.13 -28.77 5.84
N SER A 487 4.44 -29.98 6.33
CA SER A 487 5.65 -30.21 7.12
C SER A 487 6.96 -30.17 6.32
N THR A 488 6.90 -30.59 5.06
CA THR A 488 8.09 -30.79 4.20
C THR A 488 7.98 -30.05 2.87
N PHE A 489 6.76 -29.63 2.51
CA PHE A 489 6.51 -28.91 1.29
C PHE A 489 5.50 -27.80 1.52
N TYR A 490 5.72 -26.68 0.84
CA TYR A 490 4.67 -25.77 0.46
C TYR A 490 4.04 -26.26 -0.85
N VAL A 491 2.72 -26.13 -1.02
CA VAL A 491 2.03 -26.60 -2.22
C VAL A 491 1.02 -25.57 -2.71
N VAL A 492 0.96 -25.40 -4.03
CA VAL A 492 -0.09 -24.67 -4.75
C VAL A 492 -0.89 -25.65 -5.59
N VAL A 493 -2.21 -25.57 -5.49
CA VAL A 493 -3.15 -26.44 -6.19
C VAL A 493 -4.24 -25.62 -6.86
N GLU A 494 -4.51 -25.91 -8.12
CA GLU A 494 -5.68 -25.41 -8.85
C GLU A 494 -6.93 -26.14 -8.36
N PHE A 495 -8.07 -25.45 -8.29
CA PHE A 495 -9.38 -26.05 -8.05
C PHE A 495 -10.41 -25.47 -9.03
N ASP A 496 -10.85 -26.27 -10.01
CA ASP A 496 -11.76 -25.83 -11.07
C ASP A 496 -13.26 -25.82 -10.65
N GLY A 497 -13.53 -25.72 -9.34
CA GLY A 497 -14.86 -25.89 -8.75
C GLY A 497 -15.30 -27.36 -8.62
N LEU A 498 -14.56 -28.33 -9.19
CA LEU A 498 -14.92 -29.75 -9.15
C LEU A 498 -13.79 -30.66 -8.69
N THR A 499 -12.55 -30.39 -9.10
CA THR A 499 -11.40 -31.25 -8.87
C THR A 499 -10.11 -30.46 -8.63
N PHE A 500 -9.25 -30.99 -7.77
CA PHE A 500 -7.93 -30.41 -7.52
C PHE A 500 -6.84 -30.91 -8.50
N SER A 501 -5.97 -30.00 -8.94
CA SER A 501 -4.69 -30.26 -9.62
C SER A 501 -3.53 -29.72 -8.79
N GLU A 502 -2.40 -30.42 -8.69
CA GLU A 502 -1.17 -29.78 -8.18
C GLU A 502 -0.57 -28.92 -9.30
N LEU A 503 -0.34 -27.62 -9.03
CA LEU A 503 0.40 -26.73 -9.94
C LEU A 503 1.89 -26.91 -9.70
N TRP A 504 2.35 -26.64 -8.48
CA TRP A 504 3.72 -26.83 -8.07
C TRP A 504 3.84 -27.05 -6.55
N ARG A 505 5.02 -27.50 -6.12
CA ARG A 505 5.41 -27.57 -4.71
C ARG A 505 6.85 -27.13 -4.51
N ALA A 506 7.15 -26.58 -3.34
CA ALA A 506 8.49 -26.20 -2.93
C ALA A 506 8.90 -26.97 -1.67
N ALA A 507 10.14 -27.43 -1.58
CA ALA A 507 10.65 -28.09 -0.38
C ALA A 507 10.85 -27.06 0.75
N THR A 508 10.35 -27.37 1.95
CA THR A 508 10.39 -26.48 3.12
C THR A 508 10.68 -27.26 4.40
N GLU A 509 10.97 -26.56 5.49
CA GLU A 509 11.21 -27.17 6.81
C GLU A 509 10.27 -26.62 7.87
N ASP A 510 9.22 -27.39 8.19
CA ASP A 510 8.30 -27.13 9.30
C ASP A 510 7.96 -28.43 10.03
N ASP A 511 8.98 -29.15 10.48
CA ASP A 511 8.84 -30.40 11.23
C ASP A 511 8.23 -30.18 12.63
N SER A 512 8.37 -28.96 13.16
CA SER A 512 7.99 -28.52 14.50
C SER A 512 6.49 -28.28 14.64
N SER A 513 5.87 -27.38 13.87
CA SER A 513 4.46 -27.00 14.04
C SER A 513 3.53 -27.61 12.99
N ARG A 514 3.95 -27.55 11.71
CA ARG A 514 3.24 -28.01 10.51
C ARG A 514 1.96 -27.22 10.20
N VAL A 515 1.83 -26.03 10.78
CA VAL A 515 0.57 -25.25 10.78
C VAL A 515 0.76 -23.77 10.47
N THR A 516 1.98 -23.37 10.09
CA THR A 516 2.32 -22.00 9.69
C THR A 516 1.45 -21.57 8.52
N GLY A 517 1.05 -20.30 8.49
CA GLY A 517 0.33 -19.74 7.35
C GLY A 517 1.28 -19.19 6.29
N SER A 518 0.69 -18.61 5.27
CA SER A 518 1.33 -17.80 4.23
C SER A 518 0.37 -16.69 3.80
N SER A 519 0.92 -15.68 3.15
CA SER A 519 0.17 -14.63 2.46
C SER A 519 0.61 -14.56 1.01
N VAL A 520 -0.14 -13.79 0.22
CA VAL A 520 0.10 -13.63 -1.21
C VAL A 520 -0.12 -12.18 -1.62
N PHE A 521 0.65 -11.73 -2.59
CA PHE A 521 0.58 -10.39 -3.16
C PHE A 521 1.21 -10.42 -4.56
N ASP A 522 0.62 -9.68 -5.49
CA ASP A 522 1.17 -9.45 -6.83
C ASP A 522 2.09 -8.23 -6.73
N PHE A 523 3.39 -8.47 -6.49
CA PHE A 523 4.37 -7.41 -6.19
C PHE A 523 4.72 -6.58 -7.40
N ASP A 524 4.74 -7.17 -8.60
CA ASP A 524 5.22 -6.54 -9.82
C ASP A 524 4.09 -6.18 -10.81
N GLY A 525 2.84 -6.49 -10.47
CA GLY A 525 1.65 -6.14 -11.22
C GLY A 525 1.36 -7.02 -12.42
N ASP A 526 2.01 -8.18 -12.55
CA ASP A 526 1.87 -9.04 -13.72
C ASP A 526 0.55 -9.83 -13.77
N GLY A 527 -0.26 -9.74 -12.72
CA GLY A 527 -1.56 -10.41 -12.58
C GLY A 527 -1.48 -11.77 -11.88
N ARG A 528 -0.28 -12.27 -11.57
CA ARG A 528 -0.05 -13.45 -10.74
C ARG A 528 0.38 -13.02 -9.36
N ASN A 529 0.00 -13.82 -8.37
CA ASN A 529 0.34 -13.51 -6.99
C ASN A 529 1.54 -14.32 -6.55
N GLU A 530 2.57 -13.65 -6.05
CA GLU A 530 3.67 -14.27 -5.36
C GLU A 530 3.21 -14.87 -4.04
N VAL A 531 3.87 -15.94 -3.61
CA VAL A 531 3.69 -16.54 -2.29
C VAL A 531 4.77 -16.02 -1.36
N ILE A 532 4.35 -15.45 -0.22
CA ILE A 532 5.26 -15.11 0.88
C ILE A 532 5.10 -16.15 1.99
N TYR A 533 6.17 -16.89 2.28
CA TYR A 533 6.15 -17.99 3.24
C TYR A 533 7.39 -18.03 4.13
N GLY A 534 7.17 -18.05 5.45
CA GLY A 534 8.20 -18.27 6.46
C GLY A 534 8.13 -19.69 7.01
N ASP A 535 9.21 -20.45 6.85
CA ASP A 535 9.37 -21.77 7.49
C ASP A 535 10.13 -21.66 8.83
N GLU A 536 10.73 -22.74 9.34
CA GLU A 536 11.51 -22.69 10.58
C GLU A 536 12.79 -21.85 10.49
N LYS A 537 13.30 -21.58 9.29
CA LYS A 537 14.65 -21.09 9.04
C LYS A 537 14.74 -19.95 8.04
N PHE A 538 13.81 -19.84 7.11
CA PHE A 538 13.87 -18.89 6.01
C PHE A 538 12.52 -18.25 5.75
N ILE A 539 12.56 -16.99 5.36
CA ILE A 539 11.48 -16.32 4.63
C ILE A 539 11.77 -16.50 3.14
N ARG A 540 10.73 -16.81 2.35
CA ARG A 540 10.83 -16.95 0.89
C ARG A 540 9.69 -16.21 0.21
N ILE A 541 10.00 -15.72 -0.98
CA ILE A 541 9.01 -15.19 -1.93
C ILE A 541 9.13 -16.02 -3.20
N TYR A 542 8.09 -16.82 -3.46
CA TYR A 542 7.99 -17.65 -4.65
C TYR A 542 7.20 -16.90 -5.73
N PRO A 543 7.59 -16.98 -7.00
CA PRO A 543 6.71 -16.53 -8.09
C PRO A 543 5.43 -17.38 -8.12
N GLY A 544 4.35 -16.83 -8.67
CA GLY A 544 3.08 -17.54 -8.80
C GLY A 544 3.18 -18.85 -9.59
N VAL A 545 4.07 -18.90 -10.59
CA VAL A 545 4.43 -20.10 -11.38
C VAL A 545 5.93 -20.28 -11.48
N GLU A 546 6.38 -21.50 -11.80
CA GLU A 546 7.79 -21.72 -12.12
C GLU A 546 8.19 -20.84 -13.33
N PRO A 547 9.28 -20.06 -13.27
CA PRO A 547 9.66 -19.13 -14.35
C PRO A 547 9.81 -19.80 -15.72
N ASP A 548 10.25 -21.07 -15.75
CA ASP A 548 10.39 -21.85 -16.98
C ASP A 548 9.03 -22.18 -17.63
N CYS A 549 7.93 -22.19 -16.87
CA CYS A 549 6.57 -22.40 -17.40
C CYS A 549 6.09 -21.24 -18.28
N GLU A 550 6.69 -20.07 -18.14
CA GLU A 550 6.32 -18.86 -18.88
C GLU A 550 7.05 -18.71 -20.23
N LEU A 551 8.09 -19.51 -20.46
CA LEU A 551 8.87 -19.45 -21.69
C LEU A 551 8.06 -19.97 -22.89
N ASP A 552 8.31 -19.40 -24.08
CA ASP A 552 7.83 -19.95 -25.36
C ASP A 552 9.02 -20.39 -26.25
N PRO A 553 9.29 -21.71 -26.39
CA PRO A 553 8.57 -22.83 -25.79
C PRO A 553 8.87 -23.01 -24.30
N VAL A 554 7.94 -23.66 -23.59
CA VAL A 554 8.06 -23.99 -22.16
C VAL A 554 9.42 -24.61 -21.85
N GLY A 555 10.07 -24.10 -20.81
CA GLY A 555 11.38 -24.49 -20.34
C GLY A 555 11.40 -25.90 -19.74
N PRO A 556 12.59 -26.54 -19.67
CA PRO A 556 12.74 -27.87 -19.12
C PRO A 556 12.46 -27.98 -17.61
N ASN A 557 12.49 -26.88 -16.87
CA ASN A 557 12.24 -26.83 -15.42
C ASN A 557 10.79 -26.50 -15.06
N CYS A 558 9.90 -26.36 -16.04
CA CYS A 558 8.45 -26.39 -15.76
C CYS A 558 8.04 -27.83 -15.42
N ASP A 559 8.35 -28.29 -14.21
CA ASP A 559 8.20 -29.69 -13.79
C ASP A 559 7.36 -29.89 -12.50
N GLY A 560 6.83 -28.79 -11.94
CA GLY A 560 6.02 -28.73 -10.75
C GLY A 560 6.82 -28.75 -9.44
N ILE A 561 8.13 -28.49 -9.49
CA ILE A 561 9.05 -28.51 -8.35
C ILE A 561 9.81 -27.19 -8.28
N MET A 562 9.26 -26.23 -7.54
CA MET A 562 9.88 -24.95 -7.26
C MET A 562 11.08 -25.13 -6.31
N ASP A 563 12.29 -24.84 -6.79
CA ASP A 563 13.52 -24.89 -5.99
C ASP A 563 14.09 -23.49 -5.65
N ASP A 564 15.07 -23.44 -4.74
CA ASP A 564 15.67 -22.18 -4.27
C ASP A 564 16.41 -21.40 -5.39
N THR A 565 16.55 -21.94 -6.61
CA THR A 565 17.09 -21.21 -7.78
C THR A 565 16.00 -20.52 -8.61
N GLU A 566 14.74 -20.81 -8.34
CA GLU A 566 13.55 -20.27 -9.03
C GLU A 566 12.75 -19.30 -8.16
N VAL A 567 13.10 -19.18 -6.86
CA VAL A 567 12.49 -18.18 -5.96
C VAL A 567 12.92 -16.76 -6.32
N LEU A 568 12.04 -15.79 -6.07
CA LEU A 568 12.35 -14.38 -6.22
C LEU A 568 13.25 -13.89 -5.08
N PHE A 569 13.03 -14.41 -3.88
CA PHE A 569 13.77 -14.01 -2.69
C PHE A 569 13.84 -15.12 -1.64
N ILE A 570 14.97 -15.19 -0.94
CA ILE A 570 15.19 -16.05 0.22
C ILE A 570 16.15 -15.38 1.21
N ASP A 571 15.78 -15.34 2.49
CA ASP A 571 16.63 -14.84 3.56
C ASP A 571 16.45 -15.65 4.85
N PRO A 572 17.50 -15.79 5.70
CA PRO A 572 17.34 -16.42 7.00
C PRO A 572 16.30 -15.69 7.86
N ASN A 573 15.25 -16.40 8.26
CA ASN A 573 14.25 -15.91 9.19
C ASN A 573 13.80 -17.07 10.09
N THR A 574 14.22 -17.06 11.36
CA THR A 574 14.00 -18.21 12.22
C THR A 574 12.68 -18.14 12.96
N SER A 575 11.97 -19.25 13.00
CA SER A 575 10.78 -19.42 13.84
C SER A 575 10.68 -20.84 14.38
N ARG A 576 10.10 -20.98 15.58
CA ARG A 576 9.51 -22.24 16.06
C ARG A 576 8.31 -22.70 15.23
N THR A 577 7.77 -21.80 14.42
CA THR A 577 6.52 -21.87 13.68
C THR A 577 5.28 -22.11 14.54
N ARG A 578 4.22 -21.37 14.24
CA ARG A 578 2.88 -21.53 14.81
C ARG A 578 1.84 -21.25 13.74
N THR A 579 1.04 -20.21 13.94
CA THR A 579 -0.06 -19.82 13.04
C THR A 579 0.23 -18.49 12.39
N GLU A 580 1.38 -17.88 12.69
CA GLU A 580 1.85 -16.67 12.05
C GLU A 580 2.03 -16.86 10.55
N TYR A 581 2.01 -15.74 9.85
CA TYR A 581 2.39 -15.62 8.47
C TYR A 581 2.79 -14.15 8.20
N PRO A 582 3.57 -13.87 7.14
CA PRO A 582 3.98 -12.51 6.75
C PRO A 582 2.80 -11.65 6.25
N VAL A 583 2.83 -10.35 6.42
CA VAL A 583 1.78 -9.42 5.95
C VAL A 583 2.36 -8.47 4.92
N VAL A 584 1.57 -8.15 3.90
CA VAL A 584 1.90 -7.12 2.90
C VAL A 584 0.87 -6.00 2.99
N ALA A 585 1.33 -4.78 3.29
CA ALA A 585 0.52 -3.57 3.41
C ALA A 585 1.43 -2.36 3.20
N ASP A 586 0.84 -1.21 2.86
CA ASP A 586 1.49 0.08 2.98
C ASP A 586 1.61 0.38 4.48
N VAL A 587 2.83 0.40 5.03
CA VAL A 587 3.04 0.56 6.48
C VAL A 587 3.57 1.94 6.84
N ASP A 588 4.21 2.64 5.92
CA ASP A 588 4.81 3.95 6.17
C ASP A 588 3.97 5.11 5.59
N GLY A 589 2.87 4.79 4.91
CA GLY A 589 1.95 5.74 4.29
C GLY A 589 2.49 6.32 2.99
N ASP A 590 3.43 5.64 2.32
CA ASP A 590 4.02 6.10 1.07
C ASP A 590 3.29 5.66 -0.20
N PHE A 591 2.17 4.96 -0.04
CA PHE A 591 1.33 4.36 -1.07
C PHE A 591 1.95 3.14 -1.77
N LYS A 592 3.13 2.66 -1.37
CA LYS A 592 3.77 1.43 -1.84
C LYS A 592 3.55 0.30 -0.84
N ALA A 593 4.02 -0.89 -1.19
CA ALA A 593 3.77 -2.10 -0.43
C ALA A 593 5.00 -2.49 0.35
N GLU A 594 4.87 -2.71 1.65
CA GLU A 594 5.94 -3.23 2.48
C GLU A 594 5.59 -4.63 2.99
N LEU A 595 6.63 -5.38 3.33
CA LEU A 595 6.55 -6.72 3.87
C LEU A 595 6.90 -6.71 5.36
N VAL A 596 5.95 -7.13 6.20
CA VAL A 596 6.12 -7.27 7.65
C VAL A 596 6.07 -8.73 8.05
N PHE A 597 7.08 -9.21 8.76
CA PHE A 597 7.07 -10.59 9.27
C PHE A 597 7.67 -10.74 10.65
N SER A 598 7.25 -11.83 11.30
CA SER A 598 7.62 -12.18 12.65
C SER A 598 8.77 -13.19 12.70
N ASN A 599 9.58 -13.09 13.75
CA ASN A 599 10.65 -14.04 14.01
C ASN A 599 10.84 -14.31 15.51
N ASN A 600 11.47 -15.45 15.81
CA ASN A 600 11.81 -15.85 17.16
C ASN A 600 13.08 -16.69 17.19
N ASN A 601 13.85 -16.50 18.26
CA ASN A 601 15.10 -17.20 18.50
C ASN A 601 15.01 -18.18 19.68
N ASP A 602 13.80 -18.49 20.16
CA ASP A 602 13.58 -19.42 21.28
C ASP A 602 13.81 -20.92 20.93
N VAL A 603 14.35 -21.18 19.74
CA VAL A 603 14.77 -22.47 19.20
C VAL A 603 16.30 -22.55 19.05
N ASN A 604 16.85 -23.77 19.00
CA ASN A 604 18.31 -23.95 18.99
C ASN A 604 18.99 -23.44 17.70
N TRP A 605 18.23 -23.26 16.61
CA TRP A 605 18.69 -22.71 15.34
C TRP A 605 18.36 -21.21 15.19
N GLY A 606 17.75 -20.59 16.20
CA GLY A 606 17.32 -19.21 16.18
C GLY A 606 18.46 -18.21 16.03
N ILE A 607 18.25 -17.22 15.17
CA ILE A 607 19.14 -16.07 14.99
C ILE A 607 18.50 -14.83 15.62
N ASP A 608 17.33 -14.40 15.17
CA ASP A 608 16.72 -13.15 15.61
C ASP A 608 15.32 -13.36 16.23
N ALA A 609 14.84 -12.38 16.98
CA ALA A 609 13.51 -12.38 17.60
C ALA A 609 12.83 -11.01 17.52
N GLY A 610 11.56 -10.95 17.12
CA GLY A 610 10.83 -9.70 16.94
C GLY A 610 10.08 -9.60 15.60
N ILE A 611 10.12 -8.41 15.01
CA ILE A 611 9.49 -8.04 13.73
C ILE A 611 10.55 -7.48 12.79
N GLU A 612 10.43 -7.81 11.50
CA GLU A 612 11.17 -7.14 10.43
C GLU A 612 10.20 -6.48 9.45
N VAL A 613 10.58 -5.30 8.96
CA VAL A 613 9.85 -4.54 7.94
C VAL A 613 10.79 -4.28 6.77
N TRP A 614 10.31 -4.60 5.58
CA TRP A 614 11.08 -4.59 4.35
C TRP A 614 10.30 -3.86 3.27
N GLY A 615 11.00 -3.04 2.49
CA GLY A 615 10.52 -2.43 1.26
C GLY A 615 11.31 -2.93 0.06
N ASP A 616 11.19 -2.26 -1.09
CA ASP A 616 11.97 -2.56 -2.29
C ASP A 616 13.06 -1.52 -2.53
N ALA A 617 14.31 -1.96 -2.73
CA ALA A 617 15.43 -1.06 -3.00
C ALA A 617 15.35 -0.37 -4.37
N LEU A 618 14.47 -0.85 -5.26
CA LEU A 618 14.29 -0.36 -6.61
C LEU A 618 12.94 0.31 -6.84
N ASP A 619 12.12 0.49 -5.79
CA ASP A 619 10.76 1.05 -5.84
C ASP A 619 9.80 0.38 -6.86
N ASN A 620 10.02 -0.90 -7.15
CA ASN A 620 9.24 -1.68 -8.11
C ASN A 620 8.00 -2.33 -7.49
N TRP A 621 7.94 -2.45 -6.16
CA TRP A 621 6.76 -3.00 -5.49
C TRP A 621 5.57 -2.09 -5.71
N VAL A 622 4.49 -2.66 -6.26
CA VAL A 622 3.29 -1.90 -6.62
C VAL A 622 2.55 -1.38 -5.38
N SER A 623 1.74 -0.34 -5.58
CA SER A 623 0.91 0.22 -4.52
C SER A 623 0.02 -0.81 -3.85
N THR A 624 -0.29 -0.66 -2.56
CA THR A 624 -1.23 -1.55 -1.87
C THR A 624 -2.07 -0.79 -0.85
N ARG A 625 -2.99 -1.49 -0.17
CA ARG A 625 -3.80 -0.90 0.90
C ARG A 625 -3.00 -0.80 2.20
N PRO A 626 -3.16 0.27 3.00
CA PRO A 626 -2.46 0.48 4.26
C PRO A 626 -3.08 -0.27 5.45
N VAL A 627 -3.65 -1.45 5.19
CA VAL A 627 -4.40 -2.19 6.20
C VAL A 627 -4.26 -3.70 6.02
N TRP A 628 -4.04 -4.38 7.14
CA TRP A 628 -4.20 -5.82 7.28
C TRP A 628 -4.68 -6.10 8.70
N ASN A 629 -5.99 -6.18 8.88
CA ASN A 629 -6.55 -6.00 10.21
C ASN A 629 -6.70 -7.30 11.03
N GLN A 630 -6.64 -8.49 10.40
CA GLN A 630 -6.87 -9.78 11.08
C GLN A 630 -6.26 -10.99 10.35
N HIS A 631 -6.28 -12.17 10.99
CA HIS A 631 -5.73 -13.42 10.43
C HIS A 631 -6.49 -13.97 9.21
N SER A 632 -7.78 -13.71 9.20
CA SER A 632 -8.73 -14.07 8.14
C SER A 632 -9.00 -12.86 7.24
N TYR A 633 -7.96 -12.12 6.85
CA TYR A 633 -8.08 -10.94 5.99
C TYR A 633 -8.50 -11.31 4.56
N HIS A 634 -9.43 -10.54 3.98
CA HIS A 634 -9.95 -10.76 2.63
C HIS A 634 -10.46 -9.46 1.98
N ILE A 635 -9.83 -8.33 2.33
CA ILE A 635 -9.96 -7.00 1.69
C ILE A 635 -11.30 -6.30 1.96
N THR A 636 -12.42 -6.97 1.70
CA THR A 636 -13.77 -6.41 1.88
C THR A 636 -14.17 -6.28 3.34
N ASN A 637 -13.50 -7.00 4.24
CA ASN A 637 -13.85 -7.08 5.65
C ASN A 637 -13.46 -5.85 6.50
N VAL A 638 -12.71 -4.90 5.94
CA VAL A 638 -12.22 -3.70 6.64
C VAL A 638 -11.98 -2.56 5.65
N GLY A 639 -12.24 -1.32 6.06
CA GLY A 639 -11.85 -0.10 5.35
C GLY A 639 -10.36 0.19 5.47
N VAL A 640 -9.83 1.10 4.65
CA VAL A 640 -8.41 1.52 4.75
C VAL A 640 -8.13 2.35 6.01
N ASP A 641 -9.17 2.92 6.61
CA ASP A 641 -9.17 3.66 7.87
C ASP A 641 -9.41 2.75 9.10
N GLY A 642 -9.46 1.43 8.91
CA GLY A 642 -9.77 0.47 9.98
C GLY A 642 -11.25 0.33 10.31
N SER A 643 -12.15 1.04 9.61
CA SER A 643 -13.60 0.89 9.79
C SER A 643 -14.08 -0.52 9.42
N ILE A 644 -15.03 -1.06 10.18
CA ILE A 644 -15.64 -2.36 9.87
C ILE A 644 -16.97 -2.14 9.15
N PRO A 645 -17.16 -2.68 7.93
CA PRO A 645 -18.40 -2.50 7.19
C PRO A 645 -19.61 -3.01 7.98
N THR A 646 -20.67 -2.21 8.03
CA THR A 646 -21.96 -2.66 8.58
C THR A 646 -22.54 -3.81 7.78
N GLN A 647 -22.31 -3.80 6.47
CA GLN A 647 -22.63 -4.86 5.54
C GLN A 647 -21.41 -5.05 4.64
N GLU A 648 -20.79 -6.22 4.75
CA GLU A 648 -19.64 -6.55 3.92
C GLU A 648 -20.08 -6.88 2.49
N GLU A 649 -19.36 -6.34 1.49
CA GLU A 649 -19.50 -6.81 0.12
C GLU A 649 -18.81 -8.17 -0.02
N SER A 650 -19.38 -9.09 -0.79
CA SER A 650 -18.74 -10.39 -1.04
C SER A 650 -17.45 -10.22 -1.86
N SER A 651 -16.30 -10.62 -1.31
CA SER A 651 -14.99 -10.54 -1.98
C SER A 651 -14.97 -11.19 -3.39
N TRP A 652 -15.74 -12.25 -3.59
CA TRP A 652 -15.88 -12.93 -4.89
C TRP A 652 -16.82 -12.24 -5.89
N LEU A 653 -17.53 -11.19 -5.49
CA LEU A 653 -18.40 -10.38 -6.36
C LEU A 653 -17.92 -8.92 -6.49
N PHE A 654 -17.03 -8.47 -5.60
CA PHE A 654 -16.58 -7.10 -5.49
C PHE A 654 -15.09 -6.93 -5.81
N PRO A 655 -14.70 -5.89 -6.58
CA PRO A 655 -15.57 -5.00 -7.34
C PRO A 655 -16.24 -5.72 -8.51
N MET A 656 -17.43 -5.25 -8.90
CA MET A 656 -18.21 -5.88 -9.97
C MET A 656 -17.41 -5.89 -11.29
N GLY A 657 -17.16 -7.09 -11.82
CA GLY A 657 -16.47 -7.32 -13.09
C GLY A 657 -14.98 -7.66 -12.97
N ALA A 658 -14.36 -7.37 -11.83
CA ALA A 658 -12.97 -7.74 -11.51
C ALA A 658 -12.89 -8.07 -10.00
N PRO A 659 -13.61 -9.11 -9.54
CA PRO A 659 -13.71 -9.39 -8.12
C PRO A 659 -12.36 -9.76 -7.52
N PHE A 660 -12.16 -9.46 -6.23
CA PHE A 660 -10.93 -9.82 -5.54
C PHE A 660 -10.79 -11.33 -5.37
N ASN A 661 -11.90 -12.03 -5.12
CA ASN A 661 -12.06 -13.49 -5.01
C ASN A 661 -10.86 -14.20 -4.37
N SER A 662 -10.43 -13.73 -3.19
CA SER A 662 -9.16 -14.12 -2.59
C SER A 662 -9.21 -14.12 -1.06
N TYR A 663 -8.20 -14.73 -0.44
CA TYR A 663 -8.12 -14.89 1.01
C TYR A 663 -6.66 -14.87 1.48
N ARG A 664 -6.35 -14.09 2.53
CA ARG A 664 -4.98 -13.77 2.98
C ARG A 664 -4.12 -13.16 1.86
N ARG A 665 -4.75 -12.27 1.10
CA ARG A 665 -4.19 -11.52 -0.01
C ARG A 665 -4.47 -10.04 0.23
N ASN A 666 -3.49 -9.18 -0.05
CA ASN A 666 -3.74 -7.76 -0.26
C ASN A 666 -3.75 -7.42 -1.75
N VAL A 667 -4.26 -6.24 -2.11
CA VAL A 667 -4.49 -5.86 -3.51
C VAL A 667 -3.86 -4.54 -3.83
N GLN A 668 -3.63 -4.32 -5.13
CA GLN A 668 -3.16 -3.04 -5.61
C GLN A 668 -4.11 -1.90 -5.23
N GLY A 669 -3.55 -0.85 -4.63
CA GLY A 669 -4.30 0.27 -4.02
C GLY A 669 -4.77 1.35 -5.00
N ALA A 670 -4.25 1.38 -6.24
CA ALA A 670 -4.60 2.30 -7.32
C ALA A 670 -4.87 1.53 -8.64
N SER A 671 -5.24 2.23 -9.73
CA SER A 671 -5.37 1.57 -11.04
C SER A 671 -4.02 0.99 -11.50
N ASP A 672 -4.04 -0.09 -12.29
CA ASP A 672 -2.85 -0.82 -12.75
C ASP A 672 -1.68 0.11 -13.06
N PHE A 673 -0.56 -0.07 -12.35
CA PHE A 673 0.70 0.64 -12.56
C PHE A 673 0.68 2.15 -12.36
N CYS A 674 -0.28 2.70 -11.59
CA CYS A 674 -0.23 4.12 -11.23
C CYS A 674 1.11 4.50 -10.59
N ALA A 675 1.66 5.63 -11.01
CA ALA A 675 2.94 6.14 -10.53
C ALA A 675 2.85 7.63 -10.14
N PRO A 676 3.77 8.11 -9.29
CA PRO A 676 3.94 9.54 -9.07
C PRO A 676 4.58 10.25 -10.27
N ASN A 677 4.48 11.58 -10.26
CA ASN A 677 5.22 12.49 -11.15
C ASN A 677 5.44 13.81 -10.42
N LEU A 678 6.59 13.94 -9.79
CA LEU A 678 7.02 15.01 -8.94
C LEU A 678 7.66 16.10 -9.78
N VAL A 679 7.00 17.25 -9.81
CA VAL A 679 7.44 18.40 -10.59
C VAL A 679 7.62 19.60 -9.67
N LEU A 680 8.68 20.36 -9.93
CA LEU A 680 8.97 21.60 -9.24
C LEU A 680 8.32 22.79 -9.95
N PHE A 681 7.58 23.59 -9.20
CA PHE A 681 7.00 24.85 -9.66
C PHE A 681 7.54 26.03 -8.85
N ASP A 682 7.62 27.19 -9.50
CA ASP A 682 7.88 28.48 -8.87
C ASP A 682 9.08 28.47 -7.89
N LEU A 683 10.29 28.20 -8.40
CA LEU A 683 11.51 28.47 -7.64
C LEU A 683 11.59 29.97 -7.34
N ARG A 684 11.56 30.32 -6.05
CA ARG A 684 11.42 31.67 -5.51
C ARG A 684 12.61 32.00 -4.59
N PRO A 685 13.60 32.75 -5.10
CA PRO A 685 14.69 33.28 -4.29
C PRO A 685 14.28 34.54 -3.49
N ASP A 686 14.63 34.60 -2.21
CA ASP A 686 14.55 35.83 -1.42
C ASP A 686 15.76 36.73 -1.71
N PHE A 687 15.59 37.65 -2.65
CA PHE A 687 16.61 38.62 -3.02
C PHE A 687 16.98 39.60 -1.90
N MET A 688 16.08 39.84 -0.93
CA MET A 688 16.35 40.72 0.21
C MET A 688 17.29 40.05 1.22
N ALA A 689 17.35 38.71 1.21
CA ALA A 689 18.27 37.93 2.02
C ALA A 689 19.67 37.82 1.39
N CYS A 690 19.87 38.26 0.15
CA CYS A 690 21.19 38.25 -0.47
C CYS A 690 22.24 38.97 0.41
N PRO A 691 23.45 38.42 0.55
CA PRO A 691 23.97 37.22 -0.13
C PRO A 691 23.70 35.87 0.55
N THR A 692 23.00 35.82 1.69
CA THR A 692 22.51 34.58 2.34
C THR A 692 21.15 34.21 1.77
N LEU A 693 21.16 33.52 0.63
CA LEU A 693 19.96 33.25 -0.16
C LEU A 693 19.00 32.32 0.58
N VAL A 694 17.71 32.64 0.60
CA VAL A 694 16.64 31.71 0.96
C VAL A 694 15.96 31.30 -0.33
N LEU A 695 15.89 30.00 -0.59
CA LEU A 695 15.25 29.43 -1.78
C LEU A 695 13.98 28.70 -1.36
N THR A 696 12.86 29.01 -2.01
CA THR A 696 11.59 28.33 -1.78
C THR A 696 11.09 27.76 -3.09
N VAL A 697 10.53 26.56 -3.12
CA VAL A 697 9.98 25.94 -4.35
C VAL A 697 8.76 25.10 -3.99
N ASP A 698 7.79 25.03 -4.91
CA ASP A 698 6.61 24.18 -4.79
C ASP A 698 6.92 22.80 -5.37
N VAL A 699 6.68 21.75 -4.60
CA VAL A 699 6.74 20.36 -5.03
C VAL A 699 5.32 19.90 -5.32
N VAL A 700 5.05 19.39 -6.51
CA VAL A 700 3.72 18.96 -6.94
C VAL A 700 3.77 17.52 -7.41
N ASN A 701 2.80 16.71 -7.00
CA ASN A 701 2.61 15.39 -7.60
C ASN A 701 1.55 15.46 -8.72
N LEU A 702 1.99 15.45 -9.97
CA LEU A 702 1.15 15.37 -11.18
C LEU A 702 0.85 13.92 -11.59
N GLY A 703 1.29 12.93 -10.83
CA GLY A 703 1.03 11.51 -11.09
C GLY A 703 -0.33 11.05 -10.57
N CYS A 704 -0.62 9.75 -10.75
CA CYS A 704 -1.86 9.14 -10.25
C CYS A 704 -1.66 8.30 -8.99
N LEU A 705 -0.43 8.09 -8.54
CA LEU A 705 -0.11 7.53 -7.22
C LEU A 705 0.44 8.62 -6.30
N GLY A 706 0.08 8.56 -5.02
CA GLY A 706 0.69 9.41 -4.00
C GLY A 706 2.14 9.03 -3.71
N VAL A 707 2.82 9.86 -2.92
CA VAL A 707 4.11 9.52 -2.30
C VAL A 707 4.07 9.91 -0.82
N GLY A 708 4.87 9.20 -0.03
CA GLY A 708 5.05 9.46 1.40
C GLY A 708 5.62 10.85 1.70
N ALA A 709 5.66 11.19 2.98
CA ALA A 709 6.47 12.32 3.43
C ALA A 709 7.96 12.02 3.25
N GLY A 710 8.82 13.04 3.29
CA GLY A 710 10.26 12.83 3.24
C GLY A 710 10.89 12.86 1.84
N VAL A 711 10.14 13.23 0.80
CA VAL A 711 10.66 13.43 -0.57
C VAL A 711 11.81 14.43 -0.55
N GLN A 712 12.93 14.06 -1.15
CA GLN A 712 14.15 14.86 -1.16
C GLN A 712 14.12 15.93 -2.25
N VAL A 713 14.31 17.20 -1.87
CA VAL A 713 14.44 18.32 -2.80
C VAL A 713 15.80 18.96 -2.62
N SER A 714 16.66 18.79 -3.62
CA SER A 714 18.05 19.25 -3.60
C SER A 714 18.23 20.52 -4.42
N PHE A 715 18.95 21.48 -3.84
CA PHE A 715 19.23 22.76 -4.48
C PHE A 715 20.69 22.84 -4.88
N TYR A 716 20.93 23.50 -6.00
CA TYR A 716 22.24 23.59 -6.64
C TYR A 716 22.57 25.01 -7.07
N GLU A 717 23.86 25.27 -7.21
CA GLU A 717 24.41 26.46 -7.87
C GLU A 717 25.45 26.05 -8.90
N GLU A 718 25.53 26.78 -10.00
CA GLU A 718 26.33 26.42 -11.19
C GLU A 718 27.82 26.20 -10.90
N ASN A 719 28.41 26.95 -9.97
CA ASN A 719 29.84 26.90 -9.67
C ASN A 719 30.17 26.09 -8.40
N LEU A 720 29.31 26.14 -7.40
CA LEU A 720 29.48 25.48 -6.10
C LEU A 720 28.93 24.05 -6.11
N GLY A 721 28.01 23.74 -7.03
CA GLY A 721 27.27 22.49 -7.05
C GLY A 721 26.22 22.46 -5.94
N TYR A 722 26.14 21.34 -5.24
CA TYR A 722 25.15 21.08 -4.20
C TYR A 722 25.17 22.12 -3.07
N LEU A 723 24.01 22.72 -2.78
CA LEU A 723 23.80 23.70 -1.71
C LEU A 723 23.18 23.07 -0.46
N GLY A 724 22.30 22.09 -0.63
CA GLY A 724 21.57 21.43 0.44
C GLY A 724 20.31 20.72 -0.06
N THR A 725 19.80 19.80 0.75
CA THR A 725 18.55 19.06 0.53
C THR A 725 17.55 19.43 1.62
N VAL A 726 16.28 19.56 1.25
CA VAL A 726 15.14 19.72 2.15
C VAL A 726 14.18 18.57 1.90
N LEU A 727 13.55 18.07 2.97
CA LEU A 727 12.56 17.01 2.88
C LEU A 727 11.15 17.62 2.92
N THR A 728 10.23 17.07 2.14
CA THR A 728 8.79 17.30 2.37
C THR A 728 8.39 16.77 3.74
N LYS A 729 7.36 17.37 4.33
CA LYS A 729 6.86 17.01 5.67
C LYS A 729 5.55 16.26 5.64
N ASN A 730 4.77 16.43 4.58
CA ASN A 730 3.49 15.77 4.41
C ASN A 730 3.58 14.80 3.23
N GLN A 731 2.68 13.82 3.23
CA GLN A 731 2.43 13.00 2.06
C GLN A 731 1.95 13.89 0.90
N LEU A 732 2.28 13.49 -0.33
CA LEU A 732 1.83 14.13 -1.55
C LEU A 732 0.96 13.16 -2.36
N PRO A 733 -0.33 13.00 -2.03
CA PRO A 733 -1.29 12.30 -2.87
C PRO A 733 -1.33 12.86 -4.31
N ALA A 734 -1.95 12.13 -5.22
CA ALA A 734 -2.15 12.59 -6.60
C ALA A 734 -2.78 14.00 -6.66
N GLY A 735 -2.07 14.94 -7.27
CA GLY A 735 -2.43 16.36 -7.42
C GLY A 735 -2.03 17.25 -6.25
N ALA A 736 -1.55 16.70 -5.13
CA ALA A 736 -1.15 17.48 -3.97
C ALA A 736 0.12 18.29 -4.21
N LYS A 737 0.30 19.34 -3.40
CA LYS A 737 1.44 20.26 -3.44
C LYS A 737 1.96 20.54 -2.03
N GLU A 738 3.27 20.61 -1.87
CA GLU A 738 3.93 21.15 -0.67
C GLU A 738 5.00 22.19 -1.05
N THR A 739 5.06 23.28 -0.28
CA THR A 739 6.13 24.28 -0.40
C THR A 739 7.32 23.91 0.49
N VAL A 740 8.52 23.79 -0.07
CA VAL A 740 9.78 23.57 0.70
C VAL A 740 10.71 24.78 0.65
N THR A 741 11.51 24.97 1.70
CA THR A 741 12.42 26.13 1.82
C THR A 741 13.82 25.71 2.29
N LEU A 742 14.85 26.11 1.53
CA LEU A 742 16.26 26.01 1.90
C LEU A 742 16.81 27.38 2.31
N GLU A 743 17.34 27.48 3.53
CA GLU A 743 18.18 28.60 3.94
C GLU A 743 19.65 28.29 3.62
N THR A 744 20.25 29.01 2.67
CA THR A 744 21.64 28.77 2.29
C THR A 744 22.58 29.39 3.34
N MET A 745 23.54 28.58 3.82
CA MET A 745 24.60 29.06 4.73
C MET A 745 25.80 29.67 3.97
N GLN A 746 25.69 29.77 2.64
CA GLN A 746 26.74 30.26 1.75
C GLN A 746 26.40 31.66 1.24
N MET A 747 27.44 32.48 1.09
CA MET A 747 27.32 33.81 0.51
C MET A 747 27.42 33.68 -1.01
N LEU A 748 26.33 33.93 -1.73
CA LEU A 748 26.29 33.86 -3.18
C LEU A 748 26.39 35.26 -3.79
N GLU A 749 27.36 35.47 -4.68
CA GLU A 749 27.49 36.68 -5.50
C GLU A 749 27.15 36.31 -6.95
N SER A 750 26.07 36.87 -7.52
CA SER A 750 25.59 36.55 -8.88
C SER A 750 25.65 35.06 -9.22
N ALA A 751 24.69 34.29 -8.72
CA ALA A 751 24.67 32.83 -8.84
C ALA A 751 23.56 32.36 -9.78
N SER A 752 23.78 31.25 -10.48
CA SER A 752 22.73 30.55 -11.23
C SER A 752 22.30 29.33 -10.42
N VAL A 753 21.05 29.31 -9.96
CA VAL A 753 20.51 28.31 -9.03
C VAL A 753 19.36 27.51 -9.64
N TRP A 754 19.21 26.26 -9.23
CA TRP A 754 18.08 25.40 -9.56
C TRP A 754 17.81 24.40 -8.43
N ALA A 755 16.67 23.73 -8.50
CA ALA A 755 16.31 22.63 -7.62
C ALA A 755 15.98 21.37 -8.45
N VAL A 756 16.12 20.22 -7.81
CA VAL A 756 15.76 18.89 -8.33
C VAL A 756 14.95 18.19 -7.25
N VAL A 757 13.76 17.69 -7.59
CA VAL A 757 12.95 16.82 -6.69
C VAL A 757 13.32 15.36 -6.91
N ASP A 758 13.06 14.53 -5.90
CA ASP A 758 13.55 13.16 -5.82
C ASP A 758 15.06 13.09 -6.11
N ASP A 759 15.83 13.84 -5.34
CA ASP A 759 17.29 13.85 -5.48
C ASP A 759 17.98 14.00 -4.13
N ASP A 760 18.87 13.06 -3.82
CA ASP A 760 19.66 13.00 -2.58
C ASP A 760 20.87 13.96 -2.55
N GLY A 761 21.02 14.81 -3.59
CA GLY A 761 22.15 15.71 -3.74
C GLY A 761 23.32 15.09 -4.50
N MET A 762 23.20 13.83 -4.93
CA MET A 762 24.18 13.11 -5.76
C MET A 762 23.67 12.82 -7.19
N GLY A 763 22.49 13.32 -7.56
CA GLY A 763 21.87 13.11 -8.86
C GLY A 763 21.17 11.75 -8.97
N ASN A 764 20.69 11.18 -7.85
CA ASN A 764 19.98 9.92 -7.83
C ASN A 764 18.58 10.11 -7.24
N GLY A 765 17.57 9.72 -8.01
CA GLY A 765 16.21 9.51 -7.54
C GLY A 765 16.04 8.17 -6.84
N MET A 766 15.03 8.11 -5.99
CA MET A 766 14.64 6.93 -5.23
C MET A 766 13.26 6.40 -5.63
N LEU A 767 12.43 7.22 -6.27
CA LEU A 767 11.05 6.90 -6.60
C LEU A 767 10.96 6.61 -8.10
N ASN A 768 10.18 5.59 -8.46
CA ASN A 768 9.88 5.31 -9.85
C ASN A 768 8.71 6.18 -10.30
N GLU A 769 9.01 7.12 -11.19
CA GLU A 769 8.04 8.08 -11.69
C GLU A 769 7.62 7.74 -13.14
N CYS A 770 6.45 8.20 -13.58
CA CYS A 770 6.12 8.05 -15.00
C CYS A 770 6.91 9.04 -15.89
N ASP A 771 7.42 10.11 -15.30
CA ASP A 771 8.36 11.05 -15.90
C ASP A 771 9.41 11.46 -14.86
N GLU A 772 10.68 11.17 -15.14
CA GLU A 772 11.84 11.44 -14.27
C GLU A 772 12.39 12.87 -14.46
N ALA A 773 11.62 13.75 -15.12
CA ALA A 773 12.01 15.11 -15.42
C ALA A 773 11.83 16.05 -14.21
N ASN A 774 12.75 15.92 -13.24
CA ASN A 774 12.57 16.49 -11.91
C ASN A 774 13.28 17.84 -11.68
N GLU A 775 13.89 18.43 -12.71
CA GLU A 775 14.71 19.66 -12.60
C GLU A 775 13.87 20.93 -12.86
N SER A 776 13.96 21.92 -11.96
CA SER A 776 13.39 23.26 -12.17
C SER A 776 14.19 24.08 -13.20
N GLU A 777 13.58 25.10 -13.81
CA GLU A 777 14.34 26.07 -14.61
C GLU A 777 15.42 26.80 -13.79
N LYS A 778 16.59 27.03 -14.41
CA LYS A 778 17.71 27.75 -13.79
C LYS A 778 17.40 29.24 -13.68
N GLN A 779 17.63 29.81 -12.50
CA GLN A 779 17.41 31.23 -12.21
C GLN A 779 18.69 31.94 -11.80
N LEU A 780 18.90 33.13 -12.35
CA LEU A 780 20.02 34.00 -11.98
C LEU A 780 19.63 34.86 -10.76
N VAL A 781 20.43 34.82 -9.70
CA VAL A 781 20.13 35.44 -8.40
C VAL A 781 21.30 36.26 -7.84
N CYS A 782 20.99 37.16 -6.90
CA CYS A 782 21.97 38.06 -6.26
C CYS A 782 22.86 38.83 -7.25
N VAL A 783 22.27 39.29 -8.37
CA VAL A 783 22.94 40.14 -9.35
C VAL A 783 23.23 41.51 -8.68
N PRO A 784 24.49 41.98 -8.66
CA PRO A 784 24.80 43.28 -8.10
C PRO A 784 24.06 44.38 -8.86
N ILE A 785 23.36 45.25 -8.13
CA ILE A 785 22.83 46.49 -8.68
C ILE A 785 24.05 47.34 -9.10
N GLY A 786 24.19 47.55 -10.41
CA GLY A 786 25.28 48.33 -11.02
C GLY A 786 25.31 49.78 -10.59
#